data_AF-A0A965EGX2-F1
#
_entry.id   AF-A0A965EGX2-F1
#
_cell.length_a   1.000
_cell.length_b   1.000
_cell.length_c   1.000
_cell.angle_alpha   90.00
_cell.angle_beta   90.00
_cell.angle_gamma   90.00
#
_symmetry.space_group_name_H-M   'P 1'
#
loop_
_entity.id
_entity.type
_entity.pdbx_description
1 polymer ?
#
loop_
_entity_poly.entity_id
_entity_poly.type
_entity_poly.pdbx_seq_one_letter_code
_entity_poly.pdbx_strand_id
1 'polypeptide(L)'
;MAISFSRPDPSSPAAVSAASFTVARRGYDQAEVRDFLRMVSAELARLQERERFLESELKAMQTRGMSAPGMLDEDVVTALLGEEAARVLAAAREASTQIRQRAEENATRLVKEAASDAARLREEAELEAVRRREDAASDAEAEIELAKQQGREMVNEARDYREKVLSELARRRELARAQIEQLVANRDRLLNAFERARLATDDVMTGLVSVDDDLPREFVNLAPTTGPVQPIVLNAPVVQMFDREKEEIVEPQAVTIEVVETVQIVETIEEVVTVKEIVEDIVEDTVITNVTTVEEGTVEVGTVETDTVDTGTIETEEPVDEPVAEVPAPAETQSNVVSLFGKDRPRPEPARVNPEHPSVDHSAPEPPVIEPPVAPRDQVDDIFARLRASSVSKVADGKVVETRKKTDDTKSVPAPVNVAMPVEPVHDDAAFARRSEALAPLVTKMSRNLKRVLADEENEVLEYLRRRKPVMDLKSMCGALGDHAAKYVDALNDEVMAASKAGATSVNESVKRMPTKGDVSPAVTETVKRLLITPLRDKITDVLAAHASDKEGAAKAIRGVYRQWKSTQIDEHIDDIACLAYARGMYVTFAPGTQVCWMVDPNGPACADAEDNSLAGCVALGNEFPTGHAQPLAHAGCRCLLAPMPN
;
A
#
# COMPACT_ATOMS: atom_id res chain seq x y z
N MET A 1 60.98 -115.86 -47.02
CA MET A 1 59.91 -114.91 -47.38
C MET A 1 60.46 -113.51 -47.14
N ALA A 2 60.35 -112.59 -48.10
CA ALA A 2 60.84 -111.22 -47.93
C ALA A 2 59.66 -110.32 -47.51
N ILE A 3 59.73 -109.77 -46.29
CA ILE A 3 58.77 -108.76 -45.84
C ILE A 3 59.28 -107.41 -46.31
N SER A 4 58.77 -106.95 -47.45
CA SER A 4 59.06 -105.62 -47.98
C SER A 4 58.30 -104.56 -47.18
N PHE A 5 58.94 -104.03 -46.13
CA PHE A 5 58.46 -102.84 -45.45
C PHE A 5 58.46 -101.66 -46.44
N SER A 6 57.27 -101.24 -46.84
CA SER A 6 57.08 -100.01 -47.61
C SER A 6 57.56 -98.83 -46.77
N ARG A 7 58.55 -98.07 -47.27
CA ARG A 7 58.97 -96.82 -46.61
C ARG A 7 57.74 -95.93 -46.42
N PRO A 8 57.43 -95.48 -45.18
CA PRO A 8 56.30 -94.60 -44.96
C PRO A 8 56.48 -93.27 -45.70
N ASP A 9 55.38 -92.74 -46.24
CA ASP A 9 55.36 -91.49 -47.00
C ASP A 9 55.52 -90.28 -46.06
N PRO A 10 56.59 -89.48 -46.17
CA PRO A 10 56.81 -88.31 -45.31
C PRO A 10 55.83 -87.16 -45.59
N SER A 11 55.14 -87.14 -46.73
CA SER A 11 54.23 -86.04 -47.13
C SER A 11 52.83 -86.16 -46.50
N SER A 12 52.50 -87.26 -45.80
CA SER A 12 51.18 -87.49 -45.18
C SER A 12 51.27 -87.59 -43.65
N PRO A 13 50.61 -86.70 -42.88
CA PRO A 13 50.62 -86.76 -41.40
C PRO A 13 50.14 -88.11 -40.83
N ALA A 14 49.21 -88.78 -41.52
CA ALA A 14 48.74 -90.11 -41.13
C ALA A 14 49.80 -91.21 -41.37
N ALA A 15 50.58 -91.11 -42.44
CA ALA A 15 51.68 -92.04 -42.71
C ALA A 15 52.87 -91.81 -41.76
N VAL A 16 53.11 -90.55 -41.35
CA VAL A 16 54.10 -90.21 -40.31
C VAL A 16 53.68 -90.76 -38.95
N SER A 17 52.40 -90.70 -38.56
CA SER A 17 51.91 -91.26 -37.29
C SER A 17 51.84 -92.80 -37.27
N ALA A 18 51.66 -93.43 -38.44
CA ALA A 18 51.65 -94.89 -38.61
C ALA A 18 53.03 -95.49 -38.93
N ALA A 19 54.11 -94.69 -38.94
CA ALA A 19 55.46 -95.15 -39.26
C ALA A 19 55.98 -96.14 -38.19
N SER A 20 56.34 -97.35 -38.62
CA SER A 20 56.95 -98.37 -37.78
C SER A 20 58.42 -98.59 -38.17
N PHE A 21 59.29 -98.75 -37.17
CA PHE A 21 60.73 -98.92 -37.34
C PHE A 21 61.19 -100.29 -36.81
N THR A 22 62.33 -100.76 -37.30
CA THR A 22 62.96 -101.99 -36.82
C THR A 22 63.43 -101.86 -35.37
N VAL A 23 63.28 -102.92 -34.58
CA VAL A 23 63.65 -102.94 -33.15
C VAL A 23 65.00 -103.65 -32.97
N ALA A 24 66.02 -102.89 -32.60
CA ALA A 24 67.31 -103.39 -32.17
C ALA A 24 67.28 -103.84 -30.70
N ARG A 25 68.38 -104.44 -30.23
CA ARG A 25 68.52 -105.04 -28.88
C ARG A 25 68.36 -104.05 -27.70
N ARG A 26 68.11 -102.76 -27.96
CA ARG A 26 67.88 -101.70 -26.95
C ARG A 26 66.94 -100.58 -27.46
N GLY A 27 65.89 -100.94 -28.21
CA GLY A 27 64.91 -100.00 -28.78
C GLY A 27 64.98 -99.91 -30.30
N TYR A 28 64.22 -98.99 -30.91
CA TYR A 28 64.21 -98.78 -32.37
C TYR A 28 65.58 -98.41 -32.94
N ASP A 29 65.85 -98.75 -34.20
CA ASP A 29 67.08 -98.35 -34.89
C ASP A 29 67.16 -96.82 -35.05
N GLN A 30 68.22 -96.24 -34.48
CA GLN A 30 68.48 -94.82 -34.53
C GLN A 30 68.90 -94.32 -35.91
N ALA A 31 69.39 -95.19 -36.80
CA ALA A 31 69.68 -94.82 -38.19
C ALA A 31 68.37 -94.64 -38.98
N GLU A 32 67.53 -95.68 -39.00
CA GLU A 32 66.23 -95.69 -39.69
C GLU A 32 65.32 -94.54 -39.24
N VAL A 33 65.21 -94.31 -37.93
CA VAL A 33 64.43 -93.19 -37.37
C VAL A 33 65.01 -91.83 -37.77
N ARG A 34 66.34 -91.64 -37.76
CA ARG A 34 66.96 -90.36 -38.14
C ARG A 34 66.79 -90.05 -39.63
N ASP A 35 66.88 -91.04 -40.50
CA ASP A 35 66.67 -90.85 -41.93
C ASP A 35 65.21 -90.58 -42.27
N PHE A 36 64.26 -91.20 -41.56
CA PHE A 36 62.86 -90.83 -41.67
C PHE A 36 62.59 -89.41 -41.18
N LEU A 37 63.11 -89.01 -40.01
CA LEU A 37 62.97 -87.64 -39.49
C LEU A 37 63.60 -86.60 -40.43
N ARG A 38 64.71 -86.93 -41.12
CA ARG A 38 65.27 -86.07 -42.19
C ARG A 38 64.28 -85.90 -43.35
N MET A 39 63.70 -86.98 -43.86
CA MET A 39 62.71 -86.91 -44.95
C MET A 39 61.45 -86.12 -44.54
N VAL A 40 60.93 -86.33 -43.33
CA VAL A 40 59.81 -85.53 -42.78
C VAL A 40 60.21 -84.06 -42.63
N SER A 41 61.43 -83.74 -42.18
CA SER A 41 61.88 -82.35 -42.04
C SER A 41 62.01 -81.62 -43.39
N ALA A 42 62.37 -82.33 -44.46
CA ALA A 42 62.44 -81.78 -45.82
C ALA A 42 61.04 -81.48 -46.39
N GLU A 43 60.08 -82.38 -46.22
CA GLU A 43 58.69 -82.14 -46.63
C GLU A 43 58.01 -81.06 -45.78
N LEU A 44 58.30 -80.97 -44.47
CA LEU A 44 57.83 -79.86 -43.64
C LEU A 44 58.41 -78.51 -44.09
N ALA A 45 59.69 -78.43 -44.45
CA ALA A 45 60.28 -77.21 -45.00
C ALA A 45 59.61 -76.80 -46.33
N ARG A 46 59.42 -77.76 -47.24
CA ARG A 46 58.72 -77.59 -48.52
C ARG A 46 57.27 -77.14 -48.35
N LEU A 47 56.57 -77.68 -47.36
CA LEU A 47 55.20 -77.26 -47.01
C LEU A 47 55.17 -75.84 -46.43
N GLN A 48 56.11 -75.47 -45.54
CA GLN A 48 56.22 -74.11 -45.01
C GLN A 48 56.61 -73.08 -46.09
N GLU A 49 57.44 -73.44 -47.06
CA GLU A 49 57.74 -72.59 -48.21
C GLU A 49 56.50 -72.38 -49.09
N ARG A 50 55.71 -73.44 -49.33
CA ARG A 50 54.46 -73.34 -50.08
C ARG A 50 53.36 -72.60 -49.32
N GLU A 51 53.29 -72.74 -48.00
CA GLU A 51 52.41 -71.97 -47.11
C GLU A 51 52.77 -70.49 -47.18
N ARG A 52 54.04 -70.11 -47.03
CA ARG A 52 54.51 -68.72 -47.19
C ARG A 52 54.25 -68.18 -48.59
N PHE A 53 54.41 -68.98 -49.64
CA PHE A 53 54.06 -68.60 -51.00
C PHE A 53 52.57 -68.30 -51.10
N LEU A 54 51.70 -69.22 -50.67
CA LEU A 54 50.25 -69.04 -50.70
C LEU A 54 49.78 -67.90 -49.80
N GLU A 55 50.38 -67.68 -48.63
CA GLU A 55 50.14 -66.48 -47.82
C GLU A 55 50.52 -65.20 -48.57
N SER A 56 51.68 -65.18 -49.24
CA SER A 56 52.12 -64.01 -50.01
C SER A 56 51.21 -63.73 -51.20
N GLU A 57 50.68 -64.78 -51.84
CA GLU A 57 49.70 -64.69 -52.92
C GLU A 57 48.33 -64.24 -52.41
N LEU A 58 47.87 -64.74 -51.26
CA LEU A 58 46.62 -64.31 -50.61
C LEU A 58 46.72 -62.85 -50.14
N LYS A 59 47.84 -62.46 -49.51
CA LYS A 59 48.13 -61.06 -49.13
C LYS A 59 48.22 -60.16 -50.37
N ALA A 60 48.83 -60.63 -51.47
CA ALA A 60 48.86 -59.92 -52.75
C ALA A 60 47.48 -59.83 -53.42
N MET A 61 46.61 -60.84 -53.27
CA MET A 61 45.22 -60.80 -53.76
C MET A 61 44.35 -59.86 -52.91
N GLN A 62 44.54 -59.82 -51.58
CA GLN A 62 43.88 -58.87 -50.69
C GLN A 62 44.29 -57.42 -50.99
N THR A 63 45.59 -57.14 -51.10
CA THR A 63 46.06 -55.79 -51.48
C THR A 63 45.69 -55.45 -52.91
N ARG A 64 45.68 -56.40 -53.85
CA ARG A 64 45.16 -56.17 -55.22
C ARG A 64 43.65 -55.91 -55.23
N GLY A 65 42.88 -56.54 -54.36
CA GLY A 65 41.46 -56.23 -54.17
C GLY A 65 41.22 -54.82 -53.60
N MET A 66 42.11 -54.35 -52.72
CA MET A 66 42.04 -53.04 -52.08
C MET A 66 42.82 -51.92 -52.80
N SER A 67 43.60 -52.25 -53.83
CA SER A 67 44.55 -51.30 -54.46
C SER A 67 44.80 -51.56 -55.95
N ALA A 68 43.90 -52.27 -56.64
CA ALA A 68 43.85 -52.24 -58.10
C ALA A 68 43.36 -50.85 -58.58
N PRO A 69 44.19 -50.08 -59.31
CA PRO A 69 43.75 -48.78 -59.83
C PRO A 69 42.64 -49.01 -60.87
N GLY A 70 41.43 -48.50 -60.57
CA GLY A 70 40.24 -48.66 -61.40
C GLY A 70 39.20 -49.68 -60.94
N MET A 71 39.30 -50.25 -59.72
CA MET A 71 38.18 -51.02 -59.11
C MET A 71 37.36 -50.25 -58.06
N LEU A 72 37.95 -49.22 -57.44
CA LEU A 72 37.19 -48.20 -56.73
C LEU A 72 36.73 -47.16 -57.76
N ASP A 73 35.68 -47.51 -58.49
CA ASP A 73 35.02 -46.60 -59.42
C ASP A 73 34.36 -45.45 -58.65
N GLU A 74 34.44 -44.23 -59.19
CA GLU A 74 34.01 -43.02 -58.48
C GLU A 74 32.49 -43.06 -58.23
N ASP A 75 31.73 -43.58 -59.19
CA ASP A 75 30.29 -43.84 -59.09
C ASP A 75 29.93 -44.87 -58.01
N VAL A 76 30.78 -45.89 -57.77
CA VAL A 76 30.55 -46.92 -56.75
C VAL A 76 30.88 -46.41 -55.35
N VAL A 77 31.97 -45.64 -55.20
CA VAL A 77 32.35 -45.04 -53.92
C VAL A 77 31.34 -43.96 -53.51
N THR A 78 30.90 -43.13 -54.45
CA THR A 78 29.85 -42.11 -54.19
C THR A 78 28.49 -42.76 -53.89
N ALA A 79 28.11 -43.85 -54.54
CA ALA A 79 26.90 -44.60 -54.20
C ALA A 79 26.92 -45.17 -52.77
N LEU A 80 28.01 -45.82 -52.36
CA LEU A 80 28.15 -46.38 -51.01
C LEU A 80 28.20 -45.30 -49.92
N LEU A 81 28.91 -44.19 -50.17
CA LEU A 81 28.89 -43.02 -49.28
C LEU A 81 27.51 -42.37 -49.20
N GLY A 82 26.77 -42.33 -50.32
CA GLY A 82 25.40 -41.83 -50.38
C GLY A 82 24.43 -42.69 -49.57
N GLU A 83 24.55 -44.02 -49.65
CA GLU A 83 23.73 -44.94 -48.86
C GLU A 83 24.01 -44.82 -47.36
N GLU A 84 25.28 -44.80 -46.94
CA GLU A 84 25.64 -44.68 -45.52
C GLU A 84 25.28 -43.29 -44.96
N ALA A 85 25.47 -42.22 -45.74
CA ALA A 85 24.98 -40.89 -45.38
C ALA A 85 23.44 -40.86 -45.25
N ALA A 86 22.70 -41.56 -46.11
CA ALA A 86 21.26 -41.70 -45.98
C ALA A 86 20.85 -42.46 -44.71
N ARG A 87 21.56 -43.54 -44.34
CA ARG A 87 21.34 -44.26 -43.07
C ARG A 87 21.62 -43.37 -41.85
N VAL A 88 22.74 -42.64 -41.85
CA VAL A 88 23.09 -41.70 -40.76
C VAL A 88 22.04 -40.58 -40.64
N LEU A 89 21.57 -40.02 -41.76
CA LEU A 89 20.50 -39.03 -41.76
C LEU A 89 19.15 -39.59 -41.30
N ALA A 90 18.83 -40.86 -41.60
CA ALA A 90 17.64 -41.54 -41.09
C ALA A 90 17.72 -41.74 -39.57
N ALA A 91 18.82 -42.29 -39.06
CA ALA A 91 19.04 -42.47 -37.63
C ALA A 91 19.05 -41.14 -36.86
N ALA A 92 19.66 -40.09 -37.41
CA ALA A 92 19.64 -38.75 -36.83
C ALA A 92 18.23 -38.12 -36.78
N ARG A 93 17.40 -38.37 -37.80
CA ARG A 93 15.99 -37.96 -37.81
C ARG A 93 15.16 -38.72 -36.77
N GLU A 94 15.35 -40.04 -36.65
CA GLU A 94 14.66 -40.85 -35.64
C GLU A 94 15.06 -40.46 -34.21
N ALA A 95 16.35 -40.27 -33.96
CA ALA A 95 16.81 -39.73 -32.68
C ALA A 95 16.19 -38.35 -32.39
N SER A 96 16.07 -37.49 -33.41
CA SER A 96 15.44 -36.17 -33.28
C SER A 96 13.94 -36.25 -32.96
N THR A 97 13.19 -37.19 -33.54
CA THR A 97 11.76 -37.37 -33.20
C THR A 97 11.59 -37.98 -31.82
N GLN A 98 12.42 -38.95 -31.42
CA GLN A 98 12.41 -39.48 -30.04
C GLN A 98 12.76 -38.41 -28.99
N ILE A 99 13.70 -37.50 -29.30
CA ILE A 99 14.04 -36.37 -28.42
C ILE A 99 12.86 -35.40 -28.31
N ARG A 100 12.20 -35.05 -29.42
CA ARG A 100 11.01 -34.17 -29.40
C ARG A 100 9.87 -34.78 -28.60
N GLN A 101 9.52 -36.04 -28.85
CA GLN A 101 8.46 -36.73 -28.11
C GLN A 101 8.75 -36.74 -26.60
N ARG A 102 9.97 -37.07 -26.17
CA ARG A 102 10.35 -37.03 -24.75
C ARG A 102 10.33 -35.61 -24.17
N ALA A 103 10.62 -34.58 -24.97
CA ALA A 103 10.50 -33.19 -24.53
C ALA A 103 9.03 -32.77 -24.36
N GLU A 104 8.15 -33.17 -25.29
CA GLU A 104 6.70 -32.94 -25.24
C GLU A 104 6.04 -33.69 -24.06
N GLU A 105 6.42 -34.94 -23.81
CA GLU A 105 5.97 -35.74 -22.66
C GLU A 105 6.42 -35.12 -21.32
N ASN A 106 7.67 -34.67 -21.22
CA ASN A 106 8.15 -33.99 -20.00
C ASN A 106 7.49 -32.61 -19.82
N ALA A 107 7.34 -31.82 -20.89
CA ALA A 107 6.68 -30.51 -20.83
C ALA A 107 5.21 -30.64 -20.41
N THR A 108 4.47 -31.60 -20.99
CA THR A 108 3.07 -31.84 -20.60
C THR A 108 2.94 -32.44 -19.19
N ARG A 109 3.97 -33.11 -18.65
CA ARG A 109 4.00 -33.49 -17.23
C ARG A 109 4.25 -32.27 -16.33
N LEU A 110 5.27 -31.47 -16.61
CA LEU A 110 5.62 -30.26 -15.84
C LEU A 110 4.46 -29.25 -15.81
N VAL A 111 3.75 -29.06 -16.92
CA VAL A 111 2.56 -28.19 -16.99
C VAL A 111 1.41 -28.72 -16.12
N LYS A 112 1.24 -30.05 -16.01
CA LYS A 112 0.22 -30.65 -15.12
C LYS A 112 0.61 -30.56 -13.65
N GLU A 113 1.88 -30.83 -13.33
CA GLU A 113 2.46 -30.67 -11.99
C GLU A 113 2.25 -29.22 -11.52
N ALA A 114 2.76 -28.24 -12.28
CA ALA A 114 2.58 -26.81 -11.97
C ALA A 114 1.12 -26.34 -11.92
N ALA A 115 0.23 -26.87 -12.78
CA ALA A 115 -1.20 -26.56 -12.70
C ALA A 115 -1.86 -27.12 -11.42
N SER A 116 -1.43 -28.29 -10.95
CA SER A 116 -1.92 -28.88 -9.70
C SER A 116 -1.38 -28.18 -8.45
N ASP A 117 -0.11 -27.78 -8.44
CA ASP A 117 0.46 -26.98 -7.36
C ASP A 117 -0.20 -25.59 -7.30
N ALA A 118 -0.42 -24.95 -8.45
CA ALA A 118 -1.17 -23.70 -8.53
C ALA A 118 -2.65 -23.85 -8.15
N ALA A 119 -3.25 -25.05 -8.26
CA ALA A 119 -4.60 -25.29 -7.73
C ALA A 119 -4.57 -25.37 -6.19
N ARG A 120 -3.65 -26.16 -5.61
CA ARG A 120 -3.46 -26.27 -4.15
C ARG A 120 -3.18 -24.91 -3.50
N LEU A 121 -2.30 -24.11 -4.09
CA LEU A 121 -1.96 -22.77 -3.58
C LEU A 121 -3.16 -21.79 -3.62
N ARG A 122 -4.11 -21.96 -4.54
CA ARG A 122 -5.35 -21.16 -4.55
C ARG A 122 -6.31 -21.63 -3.47
N GLU A 123 -6.50 -22.93 -3.30
CA GLU A 123 -7.34 -23.51 -2.25
C GLU A 123 -6.82 -23.11 -0.85
N GLU A 124 -5.51 -23.16 -0.63
CA GLU A 124 -4.83 -22.72 0.59
C GLU A 124 -5.02 -21.21 0.85
N ALA A 125 -4.81 -20.37 -0.17
CA ALA A 125 -5.05 -18.92 -0.07
C ALA A 125 -6.53 -18.55 0.11
N GLU A 126 -7.47 -19.31 -0.47
CA GLU A 126 -8.90 -19.14 -0.27
C GLU A 126 -9.32 -19.51 1.16
N LEU A 127 -8.78 -20.59 1.73
CA LEU A 127 -9.00 -20.98 3.12
C LEU A 127 -8.42 -19.97 4.12
N GLU A 128 -7.23 -19.41 3.86
CA GLU A 128 -6.70 -18.31 4.65
C GLU A 128 -7.53 -17.03 4.51
N ALA A 129 -7.99 -16.69 3.30
CA ALA A 129 -8.84 -15.53 3.06
C ALA A 129 -10.23 -15.67 3.69
N VAL A 130 -10.73 -16.89 3.91
CA VAL A 130 -11.91 -17.15 4.73
C VAL A 130 -11.61 -16.91 6.21
N ARG A 131 -10.56 -17.53 6.77
CA ARG A 131 -10.19 -17.34 8.20
C ARG A 131 -10.02 -15.86 8.55
N ARG A 132 -9.21 -15.11 7.79
CA ARG A 132 -8.99 -13.68 8.03
C ARG A 132 -10.27 -12.82 7.96
N ARG A 133 -11.33 -13.29 7.29
CA ARG A 133 -12.66 -12.64 7.29
C ARG A 133 -13.51 -13.06 8.48
N GLU A 134 -13.41 -14.31 8.92
CA GLU A 134 -14.08 -14.81 10.13
C GLU A 134 -13.49 -14.16 11.39
N ASP A 135 -12.15 -14.07 11.47
CA ASP A 135 -11.42 -13.36 12.53
C ASP A 135 -11.85 -11.88 12.58
N ALA A 136 -11.75 -11.15 11.47
CA ALA A 136 -12.11 -9.74 11.39
C ALA A 136 -13.62 -9.47 11.61
N ALA A 137 -14.50 -10.43 11.31
CA ALA A 137 -15.92 -10.34 11.64
C ALA A 137 -16.16 -10.52 13.15
N SER A 138 -15.46 -11.48 13.78
CA SER A 138 -15.51 -11.68 15.24
C SER A 138 -15.02 -10.44 16.00
N ASP A 139 -13.92 -9.83 15.56
CA ASP A 139 -13.39 -8.61 16.17
C ASP A 139 -14.37 -7.43 16.02
N ALA A 140 -14.95 -7.24 14.84
CA ALA A 140 -15.97 -6.22 14.61
C ALA A 140 -17.26 -6.45 15.43
N GLU A 141 -17.70 -7.70 15.62
CA GLU A 141 -18.83 -8.03 16.51
C GLU A 141 -18.51 -7.72 17.98
N ALA A 142 -17.28 -7.95 18.42
CA ALA A 142 -16.82 -7.61 19.77
C ALA A 142 -16.76 -6.09 20.01
N GLU A 143 -16.21 -5.31 19.07
CA GLU A 143 -16.24 -3.84 19.11
C GLU A 143 -17.68 -3.30 19.15
N ILE A 144 -18.58 -3.89 18.35
CA ILE A 144 -19.99 -3.51 18.32
C ILE A 144 -20.70 -3.78 19.65
N GLU A 145 -20.43 -4.88 20.35
CA GLU A 145 -20.99 -5.11 21.70
C GLU A 145 -20.38 -4.21 22.78
N LEU A 146 -19.10 -3.86 22.67
CA LEU A 146 -18.46 -2.88 23.57
C LEU A 146 -19.08 -1.49 23.38
N ALA A 147 -19.25 -1.04 22.13
CA ALA A 147 -19.91 0.23 21.82
C ALA A 147 -21.39 0.23 22.26
N LYS A 148 -22.11 -0.89 22.12
CA LYS A 148 -23.46 -1.05 22.70
C LYS A 148 -23.44 -0.99 24.23
N GLN A 149 -22.39 -1.49 24.91
CA GLN A 149 -22.27 -1.38 26.36
C GLN A 149 -22.07 0.07 26.80
N GLN A 150 -21.10 0.78 26.22
CA GLN A 150 -20.89 2.22 26.47
C GLN A 150 -22.18 3.02 26.20
N GLY A 151 -22.91 2.70 25.13
CA GLY A 151 -24.22 3.28 24.83
C GLY A 151 -25.28 3.03 25.90
N ARG A 152 -25.30 1.85 26.52
CA ARG A 152 -26.18 1.52 27.67
C ARG A 152 -25.77 2.30 28.93
N GLU A 153 -24.48 2.46 29.16
CA GLU A 153 -23.91 3.16 30.33
C GLU A 153 -24.18 4.67 30.26
N MET A 154 -23.86 5.33 29.15
CA MET A 154 -24.20 6.75 28.91
C MET A 154 -25.70 7.05 29.08
N VAL A 155 -26.58 6.14 28.65
CA VAL A 155 -28.04 6.30 28.81
C VAL A 155 -28.47 6.20 30.28
N ASN A 156 -27.76 5.42 31.11
CA ASN A 156 -28.01 5.37 32.55
C ASN A 156 -27.46 6.62 33.25
N GLU A 157 -26.25 7.08 32.92
CA GLU A 157 -25.70 8.33 33.44
C GLU A 157 -26.60 9.55 33.13
N ALA A 158 -27.15 9.61 31.92
CA ALA A 158 -28.10 10.65 31.52
C ALA A 158 -29.43 10.58 32.31
N ARG A 159 -29.87 9.38 32.73
CA ARG A 159 -31.04 9.20 33.61
C ARG A 159 -30.72 9.66 35.04
N ASP A 160 -29.58 9.25 35.58
CA ASP A 160 -29.12 9.66 36.91
C ASP A 160 -28.92 11.18 37.01
N TYR A 161 -28.35 11.80 35.97
CA TYR A 161 -28.22 13.25 35.88
C TYR A 161 -29.60 13.93 35.82
N ARG A 162 -30.54 13.40 35.02
CA ARG A 162 -31.91 13.89 34.96
C ARG A 162 -32.62 13.78 36.31
N GLU A 163 -32.45 12.68 37.05
CA GLU A 163 -33.02 12.51 38.39
C GLU A 163 -32.43 13.53 39.38
N LYS A 164 -31.11 13.72 39.38
CA LYS A 164 -30.43 14.75 40.19
C LYS A 164 -30.99 16.14 39.89
N VAL A 165 -31.11 16.53 38.62
CA VAL A 165 -31.70 17.82 38.21
C VAL A 165 -33.16 17.95 38.64
N LEU A 166 -33.98 16.92 38.48
CA LEU A 166 -35.39 16.95 38.90
C LEU A 166 -35.55 17.06 40.42
N SER A 167 -34.69 16.38 41.19
CA SER A 167 -34.69 16.48 42.66
C SER A 167 -34.28 17.88 43.15
N GLU A 168 -33.28 18.51 42.53
CA GLU A 168 -32.87 19.89 42.83
C GLU A 168 -33.94 20.92 42.43
N LEU A 169 -34.61 20.74 41.29
CA LEU A 169 -35.74 21.59 40.90
C LEU A 169 -36.95 21.44 41.85
N ALA A 170 -37.22 20.24 42.35
CA ALA A 170 -38.23 20.02 43.39
C ALA A 170 -37.86 20.75 44.70
N ARG A 171 -36.61 20.60 45.17
CA ARG A 171 -36.09 21.29 46.36
C ARG A 171 -36.18 22.81 46.22
N ARG A 172 -35.79 23.37 45.07
CA ARG A 172 -35.93 24.82 44.78
C ARG A 172 -37.40 25.28 44.79
N ARG A 173 -38.31 24.49 44.23
CA ARG A 173 -39.76 24.77 44.25
C ARG A 173 -40.33 24.79 45.66
N GLU A 174 -39.87 23.90 46.53
CA GLU A 174 -40.29 23.85 47.94
C GLU A 174 -39.73 25.02 48.75
N LEU A 175 -38.47 25.38 48.57
CA LEU A 175 -37.87 26.59 49.16
C LEU A 175 -38.60 27.86 48.72
N ALA A 176 -38.92 27.99 47.42
CA ALA A 176 -39.68 29.13 46.89
C ALA A 176 -41.11 29.19 47.45
N ARG A 177 -41.79 28.05 47.65
CA ARG A 177 -43.10 27.98 48.33
C ARG A 177 -43.00 28.46 49.77
N ALA A 178 -42.02 27.97 50.54
CA ALA A 178 -41.81 28.40 51.92
C ALA A 178 -41.52 29.90 52.04
N GLN A 179 -40.79 30.48 51.07
CA GLN A 179 -40.58 31.93 50.99
C GLN A 179 -41.90 32.69 50.69
N ILE A 180 -42.74 32.20 49.78
CA ILE A 180 -44.05 32.79 49.49
C ILE A 180 -44.96 32.73 50.74
N GLU A 181 -44.99 31.60 51.45
CA GLU A 181 -45.75 31.45 52.69
C GLU A 181 -45.26 32.40 53.80
N GLN A 182 -43.95 32.60 53.93
CA GLN A 182 -43.37 33.60 54.84
C GLN A 182 -43.75 35.05 54.43
N LEU A 183 -43.77 35.36 53.13
CA LEU A 183 -44.18 36.67 52.62
C LEU A 183 -45.68 36.93 52.86
N VAL A 184 -46.55 35.92 52.69
CA VAL A 184 -47.97 36.00 53.03
C VAL A 184 -48.16 36.22 54.53
N ALA A 185 -47.50 35.42 55.38
CA ALA A 185 -47.57 35.59 56.83
C ALA A 185 -47.07 36.97 57.29
N ASN A 186 -46.04 37.53 56.64
CA ASN A 186 -45.55 38.88 56.92
C ASN A 186 -46.49 39.99 56.41
N ARG A 187 -47.10 39.82 55.22
CA ARG A 187 -48.17 40.69 54.72
C ARG A 187 -49.34 40.73 55.70
N ASP A 188 -49.78 39.58 56.19
CA ASP A 188 -50.95 39.49 57.06
C ASP A 188 -50.64 40.06 58.45
N ARG A 189 -49.41 39.91 58.96
CA ARG A 189 -48.92 40.64 60.15
C ARG A 189 -48.95 42.16 59.96
N LEU A 190 -48.57 42.66 58.77
CA LEU A 190 -48.61 44.09 58.45
C LEU A 190 -50.05 44.60 58.34
N LEU A 191 -50.96 43.85 57.69
CA LEU A 191 -52.39 44.19 57.65
C LEU A 191 -52.99 44.28 59.06
N ASN A 192 -52.75 43.27 59.90
CA ASN A 192 -53.14 43.28 61.32
C ASN A 192 -52.48 44.41 62.14
N ALA A 193 -51.36 44.98 61.70
CA ALA A 193 -50.74 46.15 62.34
C ALA A 193 -51.41 47.46 61.87
N PHE A 194 -51.68 47.60 60.57
CA PHE A 194 -52.42 48.74 60.02
C PHE A 194 -53.86 48.81 60.52
N GLU A 195 -54.56 47.68 60.66
CA GLU A 195 -55.92 47.64 61.24
C GLU A 195 -55.93 48.08 62.70
N ARG A 196 -54.96 47.66 63.52
CA ARG A 196 -54.83 48.14 64.91
C ARG A 196 -54.43 49.61 64.99
N ALA A 197 -53.55 50.08 64.11
CA ALA A 197 -53.20 51.51 64.03
C ALA A 197 -54.40 52.36 63.61
N ARG A 198 -55.23 51.86 62.68
CA ARG A 198 -56.49 52.49 62.30
C ARG A 198 -57.46 52.55 63.48
N LEU A 199 -57.74 51.43 64.15
CA LEU A 199 -58.66 51.39 65.30
C LEU A 199 -58.20 52.36 66.40
N ALA A 200 -56.91 52.39 66.73
CA ALA A 200 -56.36 53.35 67.69
C ALA A 200 -56.49 54.82 67.22
N THR A 201 -56.53 55.08 65.91
CA THR A 201 -56.78 56.42 65.35
C THR A 201 -58.26 56.78 65.40
N ASP A 202 -59.14 55.83 65.05
CA ASP A 202 -60.60 55.98 65.14
C ASP A 202 -61.05 56.18 66.61
N ASP A 203 -60.40 55.50 67.57
CA ASP A 203 -60.56 55.72 69.03
C ASP A 203 -60.13 57.14 69.46
N VAL A 204 -58.96 57.63 69.00
CA VAL A 204 -58.47 58.99 69.30
C VAL A 204 -59.41 60.05 68.70
N MET A 205 -59.90 59.85 67.48
CA MET A 205 -60.87 60.75 66.85
C MET A 205 -62.21 60.76 67.61
N THR A 206 -62.67 59.60 68.07
CA THR A 206 -63.88 59.49 68.90
C THR A 206 -63.68 60.18 70.26
N GLY A 207 -62.50 60.03 70.88
CA GLY A 207 -62.10 60.75 72.08
C GLY A 207 -62.13 62.26 71.89
N LEU A 208 -61.55 62.78 70.81
CA LEU A 208 -61.57 64.21 70.49
C LEU A 208 -62.99 64.75 70.30
N VAL A 209 -63.90 63.99 69.69
CA VAL A 209 -65.33 64.38 69.59
C VAL A 209 -66.00 64.40 70.97
N SER A 210 -65.72 63.43 71.84
CA SER A 210 -66.29 63.44 73.20
C SER A 210 -65.79 64.58 74.09
N VAL A 211 -64.59 65.13 73.81
CA VAL A 211 -64.04 66.29 74.52
C VAL A 211 -64.83 67.57 74.22
N ASP A 212 -65.46 67.72 73.05
CA ASP A 212 -66.30 68.90 72.74
C ASP A 212 -67.62 68.91 73.55
N ASP A 213 -68.18 67.73 73.88
CA ASP A 213 -69.44 67.61 74.64
C ASP A 213 -69.26 67.79 76.17
N ASP A 214 -68.13 67.33 76.74
CA ASP A 214 -67.85 67.37 78.20
C ASP A 214 -67.15 68.67 78.68
N LEU A 215 -67.02 69.69 77.83
CA LEU A 215 -66.39 70.98 78.16
C LEU A 215 -67.19 71.80 79.20
N PRO A 216 -66.65 72.09 80.39
CA PRO A 216 -67.24 73.06 81.31
C PRO A 216 -67.19 74.46 80.70
N ARG A 217 -68.32 75.19 80.70
CA ARG A 217 -68.45 76.52 80.06
C ARG A 217 -67.77 77.69 80.81
N GLU A 218 -66.64 77.44 81.46
CA GLU A 218 -65.86 78.43 82.20
C GLU A 218 -64.36 78.29 81.87
N PHE A 219 -63.96 78.92 80.76
CA PHE A 219 -62.55 78.98 80.36
C PHE A 219 -61.73 79.86 81.32
N VAL A 220 -60.91 79.24 82.17
CA VAL A 220 -59.97 79.95 83.04
C VAL A 220 -58.93 80.69 82.19
N ASN A 221 -58.95 82.02 82.26
CA ASN A 221 -58.19 82.90 81.38
C ASN A 221 -56.72 83.01 81.83
N LEU A 222 -55.86 82.16 81.28
CA LEU A 222 -54.43 82.05 81.60
C LEU A 222 -53.54 83.03 80.81
N ALA A 223 -53.90 84.32 80.84
CA ALA A 223 -52.97 85.40 80.48
C ALA A 223 -51.83 85.52 81.53
N PRO A 224 -50.59 85.82 81.13
CA PRO A 224 -49.41 85.52 81.96
C PRO A 224 -49.18 86.52 83.10
N THR A 225 -48.91 86.02 84.31
CA THR A 225 -48.60 86.87 85.48
C THR A 225 -47.63 86.22 86.48
N THR A 226 -46.40 86.76 86.49
CA THR A 226 -45.35 86.69 87.55
C THR A 226 -44.63 85.36 87.85
N GLY A 227 -43.31 85.46 88.11
CA GLY A 227 -42.51 84.43 88.78
C GLY A 227 -41.45 83.71 87.91
N PRO A 228 -40.14 83.99 88.06
CA PRO A 228 -39.09 83.21 87.41
C PRO A 228 -38.89 81.87 88.13
N VAL A 229 -39.38 80.78 87.54
CA VAL A 229 -39.14 79.41 88.04
C VAL A 229 -37.75 78.93 87.63
N GLN A 230 -37.03 78.30 88.54
CA GLN A 230 -35.65 77.84 88.31
C GLN A 230 -35.60 76.58 87.42
N PRO A 231 -34.54 76.39 86.62
CA PRO A 231 -34.41 75.22 85.75
C PRO A 231 -34.18 73.96 86.58
N ILE A 232 -35.15 73.04 86.57
CA ILE A 232 -34.97 71.69 87.09
C ILE A 232 -34.10 70.92 86.10
N VAL A 233 -32.89 70.55 86.52
CA VAL A 233 -31.96 69.74 85.72
C VAL A 233 -32.46 68.29 85.68
N LEU A 234 -33.23 67.97 84.64
CA LEU A 234 -33.50 66.59 84.26
C LEU A 234 -32.22 65.98 83.68
N ASN A 235 -31.49 65.26 84.52
CA ASN A 235 -30.36 64.42 84.10
C ASN A 235 -30.87 63.31 83.17
N ALA A 236 -30.87 63.58 81.86
CA ALA A 236 -30.94 62.51 80.88
C ALA A 236 -29.74 61.58 81.08
N PRO A 237 -29.92 60.25 81.17
CA PRO A 237 -28.79 59.33 81.20
C PRO A 237 -28.07 59.43 79.86
N VAL A 238 -26.84 59.93 79.89
CA VAL A 238 -25.95 59.93 78.71
C VAL A 238 -25.68 58.47 78.37
N VAL A 239 -26.35 57.96 77.34
CA VAL A 239 -25.95 56.72 76.68
C VAL A 239 -24.59 57.01 76.06
N GLN A 240 -23.55 56.47 76.70
CA GLN A 240 -22.17 56.64 76.25
C GLN A 240 -22.06 56.08 74.83
N MET A 241 -21.55 56.90 73.92
CA MET A 241 -21.11 56.40 72.61
C MET A 241 -19.90 55.51 72.90
N PHE A 242 -20.05 54.21 72.70
CA PHE A 242 -18.94 53.27 72.87
C PHE A 242 -17.98 53.41 71.71
N ASP A 243 -16.91 54.17 71.91
CA ASP A 243 -15.72 54.10 71.07
C ASP A 243 -15.22 52.65 71.09
N ARG A 244 -15.34 51.96 69.95
CA ARG A 244 -14.83 50.61 69.75
C ARG A 244 -13.91 50.56 68.54
N GLU A 245 -12.72 51.13 68.68
CA GLU A 245 -11.63 50.88 67.74
C GLU A 245 -11.38 49.36 67.63
N LYS A 246 -11.08 48.90 66.40
CA LYS A 246 -10.94 47.50 65.98
C LYS A 246 -12.30 46.77 65.94
N GLU A 247 -12.84 46.42 64.78
CA GLU A 247 -12.17 45.90 63.58
C GLU A 247 -12.56 46.65 62.29
N GLU A 248 -11.84 46.39 61.20
CA GLU A 248 -11.90 47.14 59.95
C GLU A 248 -13.07 46.71 59.05
N ILE A 249 -13.78 47.67 58.45
CA ILE A 249 -14.98 47.41 57.65
C ILE A 249 -14.58 47.04 56.22
N VAL A 250 -14.73 45.77 55.87
CA VAL A 250 -14.65 45.30 54.48
C VAL A 250 -16.04 45.43 53.84
N GLU A 251 -16.13 46.11 52.70
CA GLU A 251 -17.37 46.23 51.94
C GLU A 251 -17.81 44.87 51.37
N PRO A 252 -19.11 44.55 51.36
CA PRO A 252 -19.63 43.40 50.63
C PRO A 252 -19.61 43.70 49.12
N GLN A 253 -18.47 43.49 48.48
CA GLN A 253 -18.36 43.51 47.02
C GLN A 253 -19.29 42.45 46.40
N ALA A 254 -19.77 42.71 45.18
CA ALA A 254 -20.69 41.83 44.49
C ALA A 254 -20.02 40.47 44.21
N VAL A 255 -20.57 39.38 44.77
CA VAL A 255 -20.07 38.02 44.53
C VAL A 255 -20.52 37.56 43.15
N THR A 256 -19.73 37.91 42.13
CA THR A 256 -19.62 37.11 40.91
C THR A 256 -19.02 35.76 41.30
N ILE A 257 -19.76 34.68 41.05
CA ILE A 257 -19.26 33.31 41.29
C ILE A 257 -18.34 32.93 40.12
N GLU A 258 -17.06 33.26 40.25
CA GLU A 258 -16.02 32.61 39.45
C GLU A 258 -15.78 31.19 39.99
N VAL A 259 -16.01 30.20 39.14
CA VAL A 259 -15.74 28.79 39.48
C VAL A 259 -14.29 28.48 39.10
N VAL A 260 -13.39 28.51 40.08
CA VAL A 260 -12.02 28.02 39.94
C VAL A 260 -11.91 26.64 40.60
N GLU A 261 -12.24 25.60 39.84
CA GLU A 261 -11.99 24.22 40.25
C GLU A 261 -10.50 23.87 40.11
N THR A 262 -9.80 23.78 41.24
CA THR A 262 -8.46 23.19 41.31
C THR A 262 -8.53 21.69 41.60
N VAL A 263 -9.16 20.94 40.68
CA VAL A 263 -9.12 19.47 40.68
C VAL A 263 -7.81 19.02 40.02
N GLN A 264 -7.03 18.19 40.72
CA GLN A 264 -5.90 17.48 40.09
C GLN A 264 -6.46 16.34 39.23
N ILE A 265 -6.67 16.60 37.95
CA ILE A 265 -6.99 15.56 36.97
C ILE A 265 -5.67 14.88 36.56
N VAL A 266 -5.61 13.57 36.75
CA VAL A 266 -4.56 12.73 36.17
C VAL A 266 -4.92 12.48 34.71
N GLU A 267 -4.06 12.90 33.79
CA GLU A 267 -4.29 12.71 32.35
C GLU A 267 -4.40 11.21 32.01
N THR A 268 -5.60 10.80 31.61
CA THR A 268 -5.87 9.54 30.91
C THR A 268 -6.70 9.89 29.68
N ILE A 269 -6.27 9.39 28.52
CA ILE A 269 -6.71 9.88 27.21
C ILE A 269 -7.64 8.84 26.58
N GLU A 270 -8.93 9.17 26.47
CA GLU A 270 -9.88 8.49 25.58
C GLU A 270 -10.58 9.54 24.69
N GLU A 271 -10.37 9.44 23.38
CA GLU A 271 -10.82 10.44 22.40
C GLU A 271 -12.15 10.02 21.76
N VAL A 272 -13.27 10.36 22.43
CA VAL A 272 -14.62 10.04 21.91
C VAL A 272 -15.02 11.04 20.82
N VAL A 273 -14.93 10.60 19.55
CA VAL A 273 -15.30 11.41 18.38
C VAL A 273 -16.83 11.50 18.23
N THR A 274 -17.44 12.56 18.77
CA THR A 274 -18.83 12.90 18.47
C THR A 274 -18.93 13.83 17.26
N VAL A 275 -19.37 13.29 16.12
CA VAL A 275 -19.70 14.12 14.95
C VAL A 275 -20.88 15.04 15.28
N LYS A 276 -20.68 16.35 15.14
CA LYS A 276 -21.77 17.33 15.22
C LYS A 276 -21.78 18.18 13.96
N GLU A 277 -22.85 18.03 13.20
CA GLU A 277 -23.09 18.69 11.93
C GLU A 277 -23.31 20.20 12.15
N ILE A 278 -22.51 21.03 11.47
CA ILE A 278 -22.66 22.49 11.46
C ILE A 278 -23.08 22.89 10.05
N VAL A 279 -24.34 23.30 9.91
CA VAL A 279 -24.84 24.04 8.75
C VAL A 279 -24.77 25.52 9.11
N GLU A 280 -23.79 26.24 8.54
CA GLU A 280 -23.74 27.70 8.62
C GLU A 280 -24.37 28.31 7.36
N ASP A 281 -25.39 29.14 7.57
CA ASP A 281 -26.05 29.89 6.51
C ASP A 281 -25.12 30.95 5.92
N ILE A 282 -24.88 30.87 4.60
CA ILE A 282 -24.21 31.93 3.85
C ILE A 282 -25.28 32.83 3.21
N VAL A 283 -25.58 33.94 3.88
CA VAL A 283 -26.39 35.03 3.31
C VAL A 283 -25.47 35.97 2.53
N GLU A 284 -25.47 35.87 1.20
CA GLU A 284 -24.80 36.85 0.33
C GLU A 284 -25.74 38.02 -0.01
N ASP A 285 -25.45 39.21 0.54
CA ASP A 285 -26.13 40.47 0.21
C ASP A 285 -25.80 40.91 -1.24
N THR A 286 -26.60 40.49 -2.21
CA THR A 286 -26.49 41.00 -3.59
C THR A 286 -27.26 42.30 -3.76
N VAL A 287 -26.59 43.44 -3.59
CA VAL A 287 -27.13 44.77 -3.91
C VAL A 287 -27.39 44.89 -5.42
N ILE A 288 -28.67 44.88 -5.81
CA ILE A 288 -29.10 45.15 -7.19
C ILE A 288 -29.69 46.56 -7.27
N THR A 289 -28.92 47.51 -7.80
CA THR A 289 -29.38 48.85 -8.15
C THR A 289 -30.17 48.82 -9.46
N ASN A 290 -31.49 48.64 -9.40
CA ASN A 290 -32.37 48.80 -10.56
C ASN A 290 -32.96 50.21 -10.63
N VAL A 291 -32.92 50.79 -11.84
CA VAL A 291 -33.32 52.18 -12.12
C VAL A 291 -34.84 52.30 -12.21
N THR A 292 -35.37 53.40 -11.68
CA THR A 292 -36.79 53.76 -11.81
C THR A 292 -37.13 54.21 -13.23
N THR A 293 -38.04 53.51 -13.89
CA THR A 293 -38.83 54.04 -15.02
C THR A 293 -40.32 53.89 -14.70
N VAL A 294 -41.05 55.00 -14.78
CA VAL A 294 -42.49 55.07 -14.56
C VAL A 294 -43.21 54.98 -15.90
N GLU A 295 -44.24 54.15 -16.00
CA GLU A 295 -45.35 54.37 -16.93
C GLU A 295 -46.63 53.71 -16.39
N GLU A 296 -47.79 54.32 -16.70
CA GLU A 296 -49.12 53.93 -16.19
C GLU A 296 -49.89 53.17 -17.28
N GLY A 297 -50.83 52.27 -16.93
CA GLY A 297 -51.75 51.76 -17.97
C GLY A 297 -52.68 50.58 -17.67
N THR A 298 -53.94 50.91 -17.33
CA THR A 298 -55.18 50.17 -17.70
C THR A 298 -55.48 48.77 -17.09
N VAL A 299 -56.74 48.35 -17.27
CA VAL A 299 -57.50 47.36 -16.49
C VAL A 299 -58.34 46.48 -17.43
N GLU A 300 -58.47 45.18 -17.13
CA GLU A 300 -59.60 44.27 -17.43
C GLU A 300 -59.24 42.89 -16.81
N VAL A 301 -59.97 42.21 -15.90
CA VAL A 301 -61.40 41.96 -15.59
C VAL A 301 -62.01 40.75 -16.32
N GLY A 302 -62.28 39.67 -15.56
CA GLY A 302 -63.08 38.49 -15.93
C GLY A 302 -62.66 37.23 -15.13
N THR A 303 -63.36 36.76 -14.08
CA THR A 303 -64.67 36.03 -13.99
C THR A 303 -64.64 34.55 -14.44
N VAL A 304 -65.22 33.56 -13.73
CA VAL A 304 -65.75 33.43 -12.34
C VAL A 304 -66.11 31.95 -12.04
N GLU A 305 -66.33 31.56 -10.76
CA GLU A 305 -67.03 30.36 -10.19
C GLU A 305 -66.66 28.93 -10.71
N THR A 306 -66.41 27.84 -9.94
CA THR A 306 -66.82 27.25 -8.63
C THR A 306 -67.97 26.23 -8.64
N ASP A 307 -67.69 25.06 -8.03
CA ASP A 307 -68.55 24.12 -7.29
C ASP A 307 -69.83 23.51 -7.90
N THR A 308 -69.98 22.19 -7.74
CA THR A 308 -70.99 21.62 -6.82
C THR A 308 -70.79 20.12 -6.55
N VAL A 309 -71.33 19.63 -5.44
CA VAL A 309 -71.38 18.22 -5.01
C VAL A 309 -72.85 17.81 -4.90
N ASP A 310 -73.20 16.56 -5.23
CA ASP A 310 -74.47 15.95 -4.79
C ASP A 310 -74.33 14.43 -4.57
N THR A 311 -75.31 13.80 -3.91
CA THR A 311 -75.11 12.56 -3.14
C THR A 311 -76.24 11.52 -3.22
N GLY A 312 -75.85 10.25 -3.43
CA GLY A 312 -76.45 9.05 -2.81
C GLY A 312 -77.75 8.46 -3.41
N THR A 313 -77.85 7.12 -3.35
CA THR A 313 -79.02 6.25 -3.01
C THR A 313 -78.54 4.78 -3.06
N ILE A 314 -79.21 3.84 -2.39
CA ILE A 314 -78.75 2.45 -2.11
C ILE A 314 -79.90 1.43 -2.33
N GLU A 315 -79.55 0.13 -2.46
CA GLU A 315 -80.42 -1.08 -2.43
C GLU A 315 -81.26 -1.32 -3.72
N THR A 316 -81.49 -2.53 -4.26
CA THR A 316 -81.11 -3.95 -3.94
C THR A 316 -80.77 -4.68 -5.29
N GLU A 317 -80.52 -5.99 -5.50
CA GLU A 317 -80.70 -7.28 -4.79
C GLU A 317 -79.66 -8.32 -5.34
N GLU A 318 -79.59 -9.57 -4.83
CA GLU A 318 -78.70 -10.66 -5.33
C GLU A 318 -79.48 -11.80 -6.04
N PRO A 319 -78.84 -12.79 -6.73
CA PRO A 319 -78.24 -13.96 -6.03
C PRO A 319 -77.02 -14.68 -6.70
N VAL A 320 -76.14 -15.28 -5.86
CA VAL A 320 -75.50 -16.64 -5.97
C VAL A 320 -74.77 -17.01 -7.30
N ASP A 321 -73.53 -17.52 -7.34
CA ASP A 321 -72.75 -18.36 -6.40
C ASP A 321 -71.22 -18.12 -6.53
N GLU A 322 -70.44 -18.48 -5.51
CA GLU A 322 -68.96 -18.50 -5.54
C GLU A 322 -68.41 -19.76 -4.85
N PRO A 323 -67.16 -20.17 -5.12
CA PRO A 323 -66.26 -20.24 -3.96
C PRO A 323 -64.77 -19.94 -4.19
N VAL A 324 -64.28 -18.95 -3.46
CA VAL A 324 -63.05 -19.00 -2.61
C VAL A 324 -61.68 -19.07 -3.32
N ALA A 325 -60.98 -17.92 -3.28
CA ALA A 325 -59.63 -17.81 -2.72
C ALA A 325 -59.42 -16.39 -2.14
N GLU A 326 -58.64 -16.27 -1.05
CA GLU A 326 -58.59 -15.05 -0.21
C GLU A 326 -57.99 -13.80 -0.89
N VAL A 327 -58.57 -12.64 -0.58
CA VAL A 327 -58.16 -11.31 -1.08
C VAL A 327 -57.16 -10.65 -0.11
N PRO A 328 -56.05 -10.04 -0.58
CA PRO A 328 -55.09 -9.35 0.27
C PRO A 328 -55.57 -7.96 0.73
N ALA A 329 -55.13 -7.55 1.92
CA ALA A 329 -55.36 -6.21 2.48
C ALA A 329 -54.38 -5.15 1.92
N PRO A 330 -54.63 -3.84 2.09
CA PRO A 330 -54.13 -2.81 1.17
C PRO A 330 -52.73 -2.24 1.50
N ALA A 331 -52.20 -1.46 0.56
CA ALA A 331 -50.86 -0.87 0.61
C ALA A 331 -50.84 0.57 1.17
N GLU A 332 -49.71 0.93 1.78
CA GLU A 332 -49.29 2.32 1.98
C GLU A 332 -48.10 2.66 1.05
N THR A 333 -47.93 3.93 0.73
CA THR A 333 -47.07 4.41 -0.36
C THR A 333 -45.59 4.50 0.01
N GLN A 334 -44.69 3.98 -0.84
CA GLN A 334 -43.24 4.23 -0.78
C GLN A 334 -42.75 5.04 -1.99
N SER A 335 -41.66 5.78 -1.79
CA SER A 335 -41.12 6.77 -2.74
C SER A 335 -40.23 6.16 -3.84
N ASN A 336 -40.17 6.82 -4.98
CA ASN A 336 -39.32 6.43 -6.12
C ASN A 336 -37.83 6.38 -5.75
N VAL A 337 -37.21 5.22 -5.97
CA VAL A 337 -35.74 5.05 -6.06
C VAL A 337 -35.41 4.41 -7.40
N VAL A 338 -34.54 5.04 -8.20
CA VAL A 338 -34.19 4.56 -9.54
C VAL A 338 -33.10 3.48 -9.46
N SER A 339 -33.46 2.21 -9.63
CA SER A 339 -32.51 1.10 -9.69
C SER A 339 -31.70 1.11 -11.01
N LEU A 340 -30.50 1.67 -10.99
CA LEU A 340 -29.62 1.82 -12.17
C LEU A 340 -28.94 0.53 -12.69
N PHE A 341 -29.24 -0.64 -12.13
CA PHE A 341 -28.66 -1.93 -12.53
C PHE A 341 -29.70 -3.01 -12.81
N GLY A 342 -30.48 -2.81 -13.88
CA GLY A 342 -31.34 -3.85 -14.45
C GLY A 342 -30.52 -5.02 -14.99
N LYS A 343 -30.79 -6.23 -14.48
CA LYS A 343 -30.23 -7.48 -15.02
C LYS A 343 -30.97 -7.87 -16.30
N ASP A 344 -30.55 -7.34 -17.43
CA ASP A 344 -30.67 -8.03 -18.73
C ASP A 344 -29.79 -7.37 -19.81
N ARG A 345 -29.00 -8.18 -20.52
CA ARG A 345 -28.27 -7.76 -21.73
C ARG A 345 -28.22 -8.91 -22.74
N PRO A 346 -28.78 -8.74 -23.96
CA PRO A 346 -28.62 -9.70 -25.04
C PRO A 346 -27.16 -9.86 -25.46
N ARG A 347 -26.78 -11.09 -25.83
CA ARG A 347 -25.46 -11.41 -26.39
C ARG A 347 -25.39 -10.99 -27.87
N PRO A 348 -24.38 -10.23 -28.32
CA PRO A 348 -24.22 -9.90 -29.72
C PRO A 348 -23.65 -11.10 -30.52
N GLU A 349 -24.15 -11.28 -31.75
CA GLU A 349 -23.64 -12.22 -32.75
C GLU A 349 -22.59 -11.56 -33.68
N PRO A 350 -21.70 -12.33 -34.33
CA PRO A 350 -20.65 -11.77 -35.19
C PRO A 350 -21.20 -11.17 -36.49
N ALA A 351 -20.80 -9.94 -36.78
CA ALA A 351 -21.20 -9.21 -37.99
C ALA A 351 -20.63 -9.84 -39.28
N ARG A 352 -21.45 -9.88 -40.34
CA ARG A 352 -21.02 -10.28 -41.69
C ARG A 352 -20.49 -9.06 -42.46
N VAL A 353 -19.46 -9.28 -43.28
CA VAL A 353 -18.96 -8.30 -44.25
C VAL A 353 -19.96 -8.16 -45.41
N ASN A 354 -20.19 -6.93 -45.88
CA ASN A 354 -20.70 -6.66 -47.22
C ASN A 354 -19.97 -5.43 -47.80
N PRO A 355 -19.51 -5.44 -49.07
CA PRO A 355 -18.69 -4.36 -49.63
C PRO A 355 -19.53 -3.33 -50.41
N GLU A 356 -19.03 -2.10 -50.57
CA GLU A 356 -18.98 -1.36 -51.84
C GLU A 356 -18.28 0.02 -51.73
N HIS A 357 -17.76 0.51 -52.86
CA HIS A 357 -17.15 1.83 -53.11
C HIS A 357 -15.82 2.20 -52.39
N PRO A 358 -14.98 3.07 -53.02
CA PRO A 358 -14.54 2.98 -54.41
C PRO A 358 -13.02 3.15 -54.58
N SER A 359 -12.48 2.64 -55.69
CA SER A 359 -11.06 2.77 -56.04
C SER A 359 -10.67 4.19 -56.48
N VAL A 360 -9.57 4.73 -55.95
CA VAL A 360 -8.83 5.86 -56.52
C VAL A 360 -7.36 5.45 -56.65
N ASP A 361 -6.78 5.68 -57.82
CA ASP A 361 -5.41 5.28 -58.21
C ASP A 361 -4.48 6.50 -58.19
N HIS A 362 -3.33 6.37 -57.53
CA HIS A 362 -2.26 7.37 -57.53
C HIS A 362 -0.87 6.72 -57.50
N SER A 363 -0.13 6.86 -58.59
CA SER A 363 1.23 6.35 -58.76
C SER A 363 2.30 7.41 -58.46
N ALA A 364 3.31 7.03 -57.65
CA ALA A 364 4.65 7.64 -57.52
C ALA A 364 4.73 9.10 -56.95
N PRO A 365 5.92 9.57 -56.48
CA PRO A 365 7.25 8.93 -56.44
C PRO A 365 7.87 8.77 -55.03
N GLU A 366 9.02 8.10 -54.95
CA GLU A 366 9.81 7.87 -53.72
C GLU A 366 10.64 9.09 -53.28
N PRO A 367 10.73 9.37 -51.96
CA PRO A 367 11.85 10.06 -51.31
C PRO A 367 12.90 9.06 -50.76
N PRO A 368 14.14 9.48 -50.49
CA PRO A 368 15.28 8.56 -50.32
C PRO A 368 15.37 7.87 -48.96
N VAL A 369 15.92 6.64 -48.98
CA VAL A 369 16.32 5.88 -47.79
C VAL A 369 17.52 6.54 -47.09
N ILE A 370 17.46 6.64 -45.76
CA ILE A 370 18.60 7.00 -44.91
C ILE A 370 19.09 5.72 -44.22
N GLU A 371 20.38 5.40 -44.38
CA GLU A 371 20.99 4.20 -43.81
C GLU A 371 21.27 4.35 -42.30
N PRO A 372 20.97 3.34 -41.46
CA PRO A 372 21.43 3.30 -40.08
C PRO A 372 22.92 2.89 -40.00
N PRO A 373 23.69 3.40 -39.02
CA PRO A 373 25.13 3.14 -38.93
C PRO A 373 25.45 1.67 -38.57
N VAL A 374 26.42 1.09 -39.28
CA VAL A 374 26.87 -0.29 -39.07
C VAL A 374 27.82 -0.39 -37.86
N ALA A 375 27.44 -1.18 -36.86
CA ALA A 375 28.35 -1.58 -35.77
C ALA A 375 29.34 -2.67 -36.23
N PRO A 376 30.62 -2.65 -35.78
CA PRO A 376 31.64 -3.60 -36.22
C PRO A 376 31.38 -5.02 -35.69
N ARG A 377 31.33 -6.00 -36.58
CA ARG A 377 31.03 -7.41 -36.25
C ARG A 377 32.22 -8.17 -35.62
N ASP A 378 33.44 -7.65 -35.80
CA ASP A 378 34.70 -8.36 -35.52
C ASP A 378 34.86 -8.84 -34.07
N GLN A 379 34.22 -8.16 -33.10
CA GLN A 379 34.30 -8.54 -31.68
C GLN A 379 33.64 -9.88 -31.37
N VAL A 380 32.59 -10.27 -32.12
CA VAL A 380 31.85 -11.52 -31.88
C VAL A 380 32.64 -12.73 -32.41
N ASP A 381 33.24 -12.60 -33.60
CA ASP A 381 34.07 -13.66 -34.17
C ASP A 381 35.37 -13.89 -33.38
N ASP A 382 35.97 -12.85 -32.78
CA ASP A 382 37.15 -13.02 -31.90
C ASP A 382 36.79 -13.75 -30.59
N ILE A 383 35.57 -13.55 -30.05
CA ILE A 383 35.07 -14.35 -28.91
C ILE A 383 34.91 -15.83 -29.32
N PHE A 384 34.31 -16.11 -30.48
CA PHE A 384 34.19 -17.49 -30.98
C PHE A 384 35.52 -18.11 -31.41
N ALA A 385 36.52 -17.31 -31.80
CA ALA A 385 37.89 -17.77 -32.01
C ALA A 385 38.55 -18.18 -30.68
N ARG A 386 38.42 -17.36 -29.63
CA ARG A 386 38.93 -17.65 -28.28
C ARG A 386 38.28 -18.89 -27.64
N LEU A 387 36.97 -19.11 -27.83
CA LEU A 387 36.30 -20.35 -27.39
C LEU A 387 36.84 -21.59 -28.12
N ARG A 388 37.09 -21.50 -29.43
CA ARG A 388 37.65 -22.62 -30.23
C ARG A 388 39.11 -22.91 -29.88
N ALA A 389 39.92 -21.88 -29.60
CA ALA A 389 41.32 -22.04 -29.19
C ALA A 389 41.49 -22.68 -27.80
N SER A 390 40.55 -22.43 -26.87
CA SER A 390 40.64 -22.88 -25.48
C SER A 390 40.04 -24.27 -25.19
N SER A 391 39.17 -24.78 -26.07
CA SER A 391 38.43 -26.03 -25.85
C SER A 391 39.06 -27.29 -26.47
N VAL A 392 39.90 -27.15 -27.50
CA VAL A 392 40.42 -28.29 -28.29
C VAL A 392 41.81 -28.79 -27.81
N SER A 393 42.53 -27.99 -27.02
CA SER A 393 43.95 -28.19 -26.72
C SER A 393 44.29 -29.02 -25.46
N LYS A 394 43.30 -29.69 -24.84
CA LYS A 394 43.48 -30.40 -23.54
C LYS A 394 42.91 -31.82 -23.44
N VAL A 395 42.44 -32.43 -24.53
CA VAL A 395 41.82 -33.78 -24.52
C VAL A 395 42.67 -34.83 -25.27
N ALA A 396 43.69 -34.40 -26.00
CA ALA A 396 44.52 -35.27 -26.86
C ALA A 396 46.00 -35.30 -26.45
N ASP A 397 46.29 -35.81 -25.24
CA ASP A 397 47.48 -36.63 -25.01
C ASP A 397 47.41 -37.34 -23.64
N GLY A 398 47.65 -38.66 -23.61
CA GLY A 398 47.38 -39.47 -22.43
C GLY A 398 48.33 -40.64 -22.25
N LYS A 399 49.53 -40.40 -21.67
CA LYS A 399 50.27 -41.49 -21.01
C LYS A 399 51.21 -41.07 -19.87
N VAL A 400 50.86 -41.62 -18.71
CA VAL A 400 51.63 -41.92 -17.49
C VAL A 400 53.17 -42.02 -17.65
N VAL A 401 53.93 -41.35 -16.77
CA VAL A 401 55.00 -41.94 -15.91
C VAL A 401 55.51 -40.89 -14.89
N GLU A 402 56.03 -41.37 -13.76
CA GLU A 402 56.48 -40.58 -12.60
C GLU A 402 57.84 -39.88 -12.81
N THR A 403 58.09 -38.76 -12.10
CA THR A 403 59.17 -38.65 -11.09
C THR A 403 59.20 -37.27 -10.40
N ARG A 404 59.81 -37.21 -9.20
CA ARG A 404 60.04 -35.97 -8.44
C ARG A 404 61.22 -35.15 -8.99
N LYS A 405 61.06 -33.82 -9.09
CA LYS A 405 62.05 -32.88 -8.50
C LYS A 405 61.44 -31.52 -8.17
N LYS A 406 61.99 -30.85 -7.15
CA LYS A 406 61.69 -29.44 -6.84
C LYS A 406 62.45 -28.51 -7.80
N THR A 407 61.79 -27.44 -8.24
CA THR A 407 62.37 -26.10 -8.31
C THR A 407 61.36 -25.13 -7.70
N ASP A 408 61.87 -24.15 -6.96
CA ASP A 408 61.12 -23.06 -6.36
C ASP A 408 61.15 -21.87 -7.32
N ASP A 409 60.00 -21.28 -7.64
CA ASP A 409 59.92 -19.90 -8.13
C ASP A 409 58.50 -19.33 -7.94
N THR A 410 58.40 -18.02 -7.69
CA THR A 410 57.18 -17.38 -7.19
C THR A 410 56.47 -16.58 -8.27
N LYS A 411 55.21 -16.92 -8.58
CA LYS A 411 54.29 -16.00 -9.26
C LYS A 411 52.81 -16.26 -8.95
N SER A 412 52.12 -15.15 -8.69
CA SER A 412 50.71 -14.99 -8.35
C SER A 412 49.74 -15.97 -9.03
N VAL A 413 49.08 -16.81 -8.23
CA VAL A 413 47.80 -17.43 -8.58
C VAL A 413 46.71 -16.36 -8.39
N PRO A 414 45.84 -16.07 -9.38
CA PRO A 414 44.65 -15.26 -9.15
C PRO A 414 43.70 -16.00 -8.20
N ALA A 415 43.14 -15.32 -7.21
CA ALA A 415 42.26 -15.94 -6.22
C ALA A 415 41.08 -16.64 -6.92
N PRO A 416 40.65 -17.83 -6.44
CA PRO A 416 39.43 -18.45 -6.94
C PRO A 416 38.24 -17.52 -6.67
N VAL A 417 37.31 -17.47 -7.61
CA VAL A 417 36.03 -16.79 -7.40
C VAL A 417 35.33 -17.48 -6.24
N ASN A 418 35.09 -16.76 -5.15
CA ASN A 418 34.27 -17.27 -4.05
C ASN A 418 32.88 -17.56 -4.61
N VAL A 419 32.50 -18.83 -4.63
CA VAL A 419 31.09 -19.22 -4.72
C VAL A 419 30.45 -18.71 -3.44
N ALA A 420 29.62 -17.67 -3.56
CA ALA A 420 28.99 -17.06 -2.41
C ALA A 420 28.18 -18.11 -1.64
N MET A 421 28.37 -18.16 -0.32
CA MET A 421 27.40 -18.80 0.55
C MET A 421 26.07 -18.04 0.41
N PRO A 422 24.91 -18.71 0.55
CA PRO A 422 23.63 -18.01 0.64
C PRO A 422 23.72 -16.97 1.76
N VAL A 423 23.54 -15.69 1.43
CA VAL A 423 23.49 -14.62 2.42
C VAL A 423 22.09 -14.63 3.00
N GLU A 424 21.96 -14.96 4.28
CA GLU A 424 20.69 -14.85 4.99
C GLU A 424 20.32 -13.35 5.09
N PRO A 425 19.11 -12.93 4.67
CA PRO A 425 18.73 -11.53 4.68
C PRO A 425 18.62 -11.01 6.12
N VAL A 426 19.23 -9.85 6.39
CA VAL A 426 19.22 -9.24 7.72
C VAL A 426 17.82 -8.70 8.04
N HIS A 427 17.30 -9.02 9.22
CA HIS A 427 15.95 -8.67 9.69
C HIS A 427 15.97 -8.20 11.15
N ASP A 428 15.31 -7.07 11.46
CA ASP A 428 15.05 -6.59 12.83
C ASP A 428 13.65 -5.98 12.90
N ASP A 429 12.65 -6.78 13.30
CA ASP A 429 11.28 -6.33 13.54
C ASP A 429 11.20 -5.12 14.49
N ALA A 430 12.10 -5.05 15.48
CA ALA A 430 12.12 -3.96 16.42
C ALA A 430 12.66 -2.66 15.78
N ALA A 431 13.46 -2.70 14.71
CA ALA A 431 13.82 -1.51 13.94
C ALA A 431 12.61 -0.93 13.20
N PHE A 432 11.79 -1.79 12.59
CA PHE A 432 10.54 -1.37 11.95
C PHE A 432 9.54 -0.82 12.96
N ALA A 433 9.37 -1.47 14.12
CA ALA A 433 8.53 -0.97 15.21
C ALA A 433 8.98 0.42 15.71
N ARG A 434 10.28 0.58 16.03
CA ARG A 434 10.87 1.87 16.47
C ARG A 434 10.65 2.99 15.45
N ARG A 435 10.73 2.69 14.15
CA ARG A 435 10.39 3.67 13.10
C ARG A 435 8.90 4.03 13.12
N SER A 436 8.01 3.03 13.09
CA SER A 436 6.57 3.27 12.98
C SER A 436 6.04 4.08 14.18
N GLU A 437 6.50 3.77 15.39
CA GLU A 437 6.24 4.55 16.61
C GLU A 437 6.70 6.01 16.47
N ALA A 438 7.94 6.23 16.00
CA ALA A 438 8.49 7.57 15.83
C ALA A 438 7.83 8.39 14.70
N LEU A 439 7.27 7.72 13.68
CA LEU A 439 6.64 8.38 12.53
C LEU A 439 5.15 8.67 12.71
N ALA A 440 4.38 7.85 13.43
CA ALA A 440 2.94 8.06 13.64
C ALA A 440 2.54 9.49 14.12
N PRO A 441 3.18 10.10 15.14
CA PRO A 441 2.86 11.46 15.59
C PRO A 441 3.42 12.56 14.67
N LEU A 442 4.20 12.20 13.64
CA LEU A 442 4.68 13.11 12.59
C LEU A 442 3.78 13.05 11.37
N VAL A 443 3.45 11.85 10.87
CA VAL A 443 2.51 11.60 9.76
C VAL A 443 1.20 12.36 9.94
N THR A 444 0.59 12.27 11.13
CA THR A 444 -0.66 12.97 11.46
C THR A 444 -0.53 14.50 11.51
N LYS A 445 0.67 15.05 11.70
CA LYS A 445 0.96 16.50 11.57
C LYS A 445 1.21 16.87 10.12
N MET A 446 2.04 16.11 9.42
CA MET A 446 2.37 16.30 8.00
C MET A 446 1.10 16.29 7.12
N SER A 447 0.20 15.33 7.33
CA SER A 447 -1.10 15.27 6.63
C SER A 447 -1.94 16.53 6.88
N ARG A 448 -2.03 17.00 8.14
CA ARG A 448 -2.73 18.26 8.47
C ARG A 448 -2.07 19.50 7.86
N ASN A 449 -0.74 19.59 7.87
CA ASN A 449 -0.01 20.71 7.28
C ASN A 449 -0.26 20.79 5.76
N LEU A 450 -0.19 19.66 5.04
CA LEU A 450 -0.55 19.61 3.62
C LEU A 450 -2.03 19.89 3.35
N LYS A 451 -2.94 19.35 4.16
CA LYS A 451 -4.39 19.61 4.05
C LYS A 451 -4.76 21.08 4.30
N ARG A 452 -3.91 21.85 5.00
CA ARG A 452 -4.00 23.31 5.11
C ARG A 452 -3.43 24.00 3.86
N VAL A 453 -2.20 23.70 3.45
CA VAL A 453 -1.56 24.31 2.26
C VAL A 453 -2.42 24.14 1.00
N LEU A 454 -3.04 22.97 0.80
CA LEU A 454 -3.96 22.71 -0.31
C LEU A 454 -5.26 23.52 -0.22
N ALA A 455 -5.75 23.82 0.98
CA ALA A 455 -6.92 24.68 1.16
C ALA A 455 -6.58 26.17 0.94
N ASP A 456 -5.40 26.61 1.39
CA ASP A 456 -4.88 27.95 1.15
C ASP A 456 -4.65 28.16 -0.37
N GLU A 457 -4.09 27.17 -1.06
CA GLU A 457 -3.91 27.19 -2.52
C GLU A 457 -5.24 27.10 -3.28
N GLU A 458 -6.19 26.23 -2.88
CA GLU A 458 -7.54 26.18 -3.47
C GLU A 458 -8.20 27.57 -3.41
N ASN A 459 -8.03 28.29 -2.30
CA ASN A 459 -8.49 29.67 -2.16
C ASN A 459 -7.73 30.66 -3.05
N GLU A 460 -6.38 30.65 -3.10
CA GLU A 460 -5.58 31.49 -4.01
C GLU A 460 -6.02 31.29 -5.49
N VAL A 461 -6.20 30.03 -5.89
CA VAL A 461 -6.58 29.60 -7.24
C VAL A 461 -8.00 30.01 -7.60
N LEU A 462 -8.96 29.82 -6.70
CA LEU A 462 -10.34 30.25 -6.90
C LEU A 462 -10.46 31.78 -6.94
N GLU A 463 -9.70 32.51 -6.11
CA GLU A 463 -9.68 33.98 -6.17
C GLU A 463 -9.05 34.46 -7.49
N TYR A 464 -8.00 33.79 -7.99
CA TYR A 464 -7.42 34.07 -9.31
C TYR A 464 -8.47 33.94 -10.43
N LEU A 465 -9.29 32.90 -10.42
CA LEU A 465 -10.33 32.67 -11.42
C LEU A 465 -11.47 33.70 -11.35
N ARG A 466 -11.88 34.09 -10.13
CA ARG A 466 -12.88 35.15 -9.88
C ARG A 466 -12.42 36.53 -10.39
N ARG A 467 -11.11 36.84 -10.29
CA ARG A 467 -10.55 38.10 -10.79
C ARG A 467 -10.73 38.20 -12.32
N ARG A 468 -11.05 39.40 -12.82
CA ARG A 468 -11.30 39.67 -14.26
C ARG A 468 -10.02 39.65 -15.14
N LYS A 469 -9.13 38.69 -14.93
CA LYS A 469 -7.98 38.44 -15.81
C LYS A 469 -8.41 37.60 -17.04
N PRO A 470 -7.86 37.86 -18.24
CA PRO A 470 -8.29 37.21 -19.49
C PRO A 470 -7.62 35.86 -19.76
N VAL A 471 -6.59 35.45 -19.01
CA VAL A 471 -5.85 34.21 -19.23
C VAL A 471 -6.04 33.25 -18.05
N MET A 472 -6.45 32.02 -18.35
CA MET A 472 -6.45 30.89 -17.42
C MET A 472 -5.22 30.02 -17.70
N ASP A 473 -4.11 30.35 -17.04
CA ASP A 473 -2.82 29.66 -17.20
C ASP A 473 -2.35 29.15 -15.84
N LEU A 474 -2.09 27.84 -15.75
CA LEU A 474 -1.55 27.19 -14.56
C LEU A 474 -0.31 27.90 -13.99
N LYS A 475 0.59 28.41 -14.83
CA LYS A 475 1.80 29.11 -14.38
C LYS A 475 1.49 30.45 -13.74
N SER A 476 0.42 31.12 -14.17
CA SER A 476 -0.08 32.37 -13.56
C SER A 476 -0.86 32.17 -12.26
N MET A 477 -1.35 30.95 -12.03
CA MET A 477 -2.13 30.54 -10.86
C MET A 477 -1.23 29.93 -9.77
N CYS A 478 -0.47 28.88 -10.10
CA CYS A 478 0.30 28.08 -9.16
C CYS A 478 1.83 28.22 -9.35
N GLY A 479 2.31 29.33 -9.93
CA GLY A 479 3.73 29.64 -10.12
C GLY A 479 4.51 28.63 -10.99
N ALA A 480 5.84 28.65 -10.89
CA ALA A 480 6.67 27.61 -11.49
C ALA A 480 6.59 26.30 -10.68
N LEU A 481 6.91 25.18 -11.32
CA LEU A 481 6.77 23.85 -10.72
C LEU A 481 7.71 23.61 -9.52
N GLY A 482 8.89 24.24 -9.52
CA GLY A 482 9.81 24.26 -8.37
C GLY A 482 9.26 25.06 -7.19
N ASP A 483 8.82 26.30 -7.44
CA ASP A 483 8.27 27.20 -6.41
C ASP A 483 7.00 26.62 -5.76
N HIS A 484 6.16 25.96 -6.57
CA HIS A 484 4.99 25.23 -6.10
C HIS A 484 5.41 24.10 -5.13
N ALA A 485 6.34 23.21 -5.54
CA ALA A 485 6.83 22.16 -4.65
C ALA A 485 7.51 22.72 -3.38
N ALA A 486 8.20 23.86 -3.47
CA ALA A 486 8.80 24.53 -2.33
C ALA A 486 7.77 24.95 -1.27
N LYS A 487 6.61 25.51 -1.65
CA LYS A 487 5.51 25.84 -0.69
C LYS A 487 5.15 24.63 0.21
N TYR A 488 5.06 23.45 -0.38
CA TYR A 488 4.62 22.22 0.31
C TYR A 488 5.72 21.64 1.17
N VAL A 489 6.96 21.60 0.67
CA VAL A 489 8.13 21.15 1.42
C VAL A 489 8.41 22.07 2.60
N ASP A 490 8.27 23.39 2.45
CA ASP A 490 8.56 24.31 3.53
C ASP A 490 7.53 24.23 4.68
N ALA A 491 6.28 23.86 4.38
CA ALA A 491 5.26 23.53 5.38
C ALA A 491 5.42 22.12 6.03
N LEU A 492 6.36 21.32 5.54
CA LEU A 492 6.75 20.01 6.09
C LEU A 492 8.13 20.01 6.76
N ASN A 493 8.86 21.13 6.73
CA ASN A 493 10.25 21.22 7.18
C ASN A 493 10.49 20.62 8.57
N ASP A 494 9.65 20.98 9.54
CA ASP A 494 9.88 20.64 10.94
C ASP A 494 9.62 19.15 11.21
N GLU A 495 8.54 18.59 10.67
CA GLU A 495 8.26 17.16 10.74
C GLU A 495 9.25 16.31 9.93
N VAL A 496 9.67 16.76 8.74
CA VAL A 496 10.69 16.08 7.92
C VAL A 496 12.03 16.06 8.64
N MET A 497 12.44 17.18 9.25
CA MET A 497 13.66 17.22 10.06
C MET A 497 13.53 16.44 11.37
N ALA A 498 12.32 16.31 11.94
CA ALA A 498 12.09 15.43 13.10
C ALA A 498 12.19 13.94 12.72
N ALA A 499 11.54 13.51 11.64
CA ALA A 499 11.61 12.15 11.11
C ALA A 499 13.06 11.76 10.76
N SER A 500 13.81 12.68 10.15
CA SER A 500 15.22 12.46 9.82
C SER A 500 16.12 12.39 11.06
N LYS A 501 15.85 13.18 12.12
CA LYS A 501 16.55 13.05 13.41
C LYS A 501 16.23 11.71 14.10
N ALA A 502 14.97 11.26 14.07
CA ALA A 502 14.57 9.96 14.63
C ALA A 502 15.27 8.80 13.90
N GLY A 503 15.35 8.86 12.57
CA GLY A 503 16.15 7.93 11.78
C GLY A 503 17.62 7.97 12.18
N ALA A 504 18.21 9.14 12.32
CA ALA A 504 19.59 9.31 12.77
C ALA A 504 19.87 8.69 14.15
N THR A 505 19.00 8.92 15.15
CA THR A 505 19.17 8.34 16.49
C THR A 505 18.93 6.83 16.54
N SER A 506 18.14 6.28 15.62
CA SER A 506 17.87 4.82 15.55
C SER A 506 19.09 3.96 15.22
N VAL A 507 20.10 4.53 14.56
CA VAL A 507 21.35 3.85 14.20
C VAL A 507 22.37 3.89 15.34
N ASN A 508 22.44 5.00 16.07
CA ASN A 508 23.32 5.18 17.22
C ASN A 508 22.80 6.33 18.10
N GLU A 509 22.53 6.05 19.37
CA GLU A 509 22.07 7.04 20.35
C GLU A 509 23.08 8.21 20.52
N SER A 510 24.37 7.95 20.33
CA SER A 510 25.46 8.93 20.31
C SER A 510 25.80 9.41 18.88
N VAL A 511 24.83 9.97 18.17
CA VAL A 511 24.95 10.48 16.79
C VAL A 511 26.10 11.50 16.65
N LYS A 512 27.17 11.14 15.91
CA LYS A 512 28.31 12.04 15.63
C LYS A 512 28.05 13.09 14.55
N ARG A 513 27.11 12.83 13.64
CA ARG A 513 26.68 13.76 12.57
C ARG A 513 25.15 13.73 12.48
N MET A 514 24.51 14.80 12.94
CA MET A 514 23.06 14.98 12.76
C MET A 514 22.77 15.40 11.30
N PRO A 515 21.69 14.91 10.66
CA PRO A 515 21.31 15.35 9.32
C PRO A 515 20.95 16.85 9.29
N THR A 516 21.33 17.53 8.20
CA THR A 516 21.02 18.94 7.96
C THR A 516 19.89 19.09 6.93
N LYS A 517 19.24 20.27 6.83
CA LYS A 517 18.19 20.51 5.81
C LYS A 517 18.71 20.21 4.40
N GLY A 518 19.97 20.55 4.09
CA GLY A 518 20.58 20.27 2.78
C GLY A 518 20.81 18.79 2.46
N ASP A 519 20.93 17.91 3.47
CA ASP A 519 21.09 16.47 3.24
C ASP A 519 19.76 15.79 2.85
N VAL A 520 18.63 16.35 3.33
CA VAL A 520 17.29 15.73 3.31
C VAL A 520 16.34 16.41 2.33
N SER A 521 16.27 17.75 2.34
CA SER A 521 15.25 18.49 1.58
C SER A 521 15.30 18.27 0.07
N PRO A 522 16.44 18.09 -0.62
CA PRO A 522 16.43 17.86 -2.07
C PRO A 522 15.68 16.58 -2.47
N ALA A 523 15.83 15.49 -1.70
CA ALA A 523 15.16 14.22 -1.95
C ALA A 523 13.65 14.30 -1.64
N VAL A 524 13.30 15.00 -0.56
CA VAL A 524 11.89 15.26 -0.21
C VAL A 524 11.22 16.17 -1.23
N THR A 525 11.89 17.24 -1.70
CA THR A 525 11.36 18.12 -2.75
C THR A 525 11.08 17.37 -4.04
N GLU A 526 12.01 16.54 -4.52
CA GLU A 526 11.78 15.77 -5.75
C GLU A 526 10.65 14.74 -5.58
N THR A 527 10.49 14.17 -4.38
CA THR A 527 9.43 13.21 -4.07
C THR A 527 8.05 13.87 -3.98
N VAL A 528 7.92 14.98 -3.24
CA VAL A 528 6.70 15.81 -3.19
C VAL A 528 6.33 16.29 -4.59
N LYS A 529 7.32 16.78 -5.35
CA LYS A 529 7.17 17.21 -6.75
C LYS A 529 6.61 16.09 -7.62
N ARG A 530 7.19 14.88 -7.56
CA ARG A 530 6.79 13.72 -8.37
C ARG A 530 5.42 13.16 -7.99
N LEU A 531 5.15 12.97 -6.70
CA LEU A 531 3.96 12.24 -6.23
C LEU A 531 2.73 13.15 -6.06
N LEU A 532 2.90 14.38 -5.56
CA LEU A 532 1.77 15.27 -5.25
C LEU A 532 1.60 16.36 -6.30
N ILE A 533 2.68 17.07 -6.67
CA ILE A 533 2.58 18.35 -7.39
C ILE A 533 2.41 18.16 -8.89
N THR A 534 3.21 17.31 -9.54
CA THR A 534 3.06 17.06 -10.99
C THR A 534 1.66 16.50 -11.30
N PRO A 535 1.15 15.43 -10.65
CA PRO A 535 -0.19 14.92 -10.94
C PRO A 535 -1.32 15.92 -10.64
N LEU A 536 -1.15 16.82 -9.67
CA LEU A 536 -2.09 17.91 -9.38
C LEU A 536 -2.11 18.93 -10.52
N ARG A 537 -0.92 19.36 -10.95
CA ARG A 537 -0.73 20.31 -12.04
C ARG A 537 -1.24 19.77 -13.38
N ASP A 538 -1.07 18.48 -13.62
CA ASP A 538 -1.57 17.81 -14.82
C ASP A 538 -3.11 17.80 -14.83
N LYS A 539 -3.77 17.31 -13.77
CA LYS A 539 -5.25 17.31 -13.71
C LYS A 539 -5.85 18.73 -13.70
N ILE A 540 -5.20 19.73 -13.10
CA ILE A 540 -5.64 21.13 -13.22
C ILE A 540 -5.50 21.62 -14.67
N THR A 541 -4.44 21.23 -15.38
CA THR A 541 -4.27 21.57 -16.81
C THR A 541 -5.37 20.94 -17.66
N ASP A 542 -5.69 19.66 -17.45
CA ASP A 542 -6.78 18.97 -18.15
C ASP A 542 -8.14 19.65 -17.92
N VAL A 543 -8.43 20.04 -16.67
CA VAL A 543 -9.67 20.76 -16.31
C VAL A 543 -9.71 22.15 -16.95
N LEU A 544 -8.60 22.90 -16.96
CA LEU A 544 -8.52 24.21 -17.61
C LEU A 544 -8.66 24.11 -19.15
N ALA A 545 -8.16 23.03 -19.75
CA ALA A 545 -8.34 22.75 -21.18
C ALA A 545 -9.80 22.38 -21.52
N ALA A 546 -10.44 21.54 -20.69
CA ALA A 546 -11.84 21.16 -20.86
C ALA A 546 -12.82 22.34 -20.69
N HIS A 547 -12.51 23.28 -19.81
CA HIS A 547 -13.34 24.45 -19.50
C HIS A 547 -12.77 25.78 -20.03
N ALA A 548 -12.06 25.76 -21.16
CA ALA A 548 -11.32 26.92 -21.70
C ALA A 548 -12.14 28.22 -21.90
N SER A 549 -13.47 28.13 -22.02
CA SER A 549 -14.40 29.27 -22.13
C SER A 549 -15.29 29.49 -20.89
N ASP A 550 -15.27 28.58 -19.91
CA ASP A 550 -16.20 28.54 -18.78
C ASP A 550 -15.45 28.59 -17.45
N LYS A 551 -15.35 29.81 -16.89
CA LYS A 551 -14.70 30.05 -15.60
C LYS A 551 -15.44 29.42 -14.42
N GLU A 552 -16.75 29.21 -14.51
CA GLU A 552 -17.55 28.73 -13.39
C GLU A 552 -17.52 27.20 -13.31
N GLY A 553 -17.66 26.51 -14.44
CA GLY A 553 -17.38 25.08 -14.56
C GLY A 553 -15.93 24.75 -14.23
N ALA A 554 -14.95 25.54 -14.71
CA ALA A 554 -13.54 25.39 -14.32
C ALA A 554 -13.38 25.49 -12.79
N ALA A 555 -13.94 26.51 -12.16
CA ALA A 555 -13.90 26.68 -10.70
C ALA A 555 -14.65 25.57 -9.95
N LYS A 556 -15.70 24.97 -10.51
CA LYS A 556 -16.42 23.82 -9.92
C LYS A 556 -15.60 22.52 -10.02
N ALA A 557 -15.00 22.27 -11.18
CA ALA A 557 -14.17 21.09 -11.43
C ALA A 557 -12.85 21.15 -10.63
N ILE A 558 -12.21 22.31 -10.53
CA ILE A 558 -10.99 22.52 -9.73
C ILE A 558 -11.22 22.23 -8.24
N ARG A 559 -12.35 22.65 -7.65
CA ARG A 559 -12.73 22.23 -6.28
C ARG A 559 -12.84 20.71 -6.15
N GLY A 560 -13.31 20.02 -7.20
CA GLY A 560 -13.31 18.56 -7.25
C GLY A 560 -11.91 17.95 -7.19
N VAL A 561 -10.95 18.54 -7.90
CA VAL A 561 -9.53 18.14 -7.86
C VAL A 561 -8.93 18.36 -6.47
N TYR A 562 -8.99 19.57 -5.89
CA TYR A 562 -8.44 19.83 -4.56
C TYR A 562 -9.11 18.96 -3.47
N ARG A 563 -10.42 18.69 -3.57
CA ARG A 563 -11.12 17.72 -2.69
C ARG A 563 -10.60 16.29 -2.83
N GLN A 564 -10.33 15.80 -4.05
CA GLN A 564 -9.72 14.48 -4.26
C GLN A 564 -8.33 14.40 -3.62
N TRP A 565 -7.51 15.45 -3.74
CA TRP A 565 -6.19 15.48 -3.09
C TRP A 565 -6.33 15.47 -1.57
N LYS A 566 -7.21 16.31 -1.03
CA LYS A 566 -7.44 16.46 0.42
C LYS A 566 -8.01 15.21 1.10
N SER A 567 -8.65 14.30 0.36
CA SER A 567 -9.34 13.11 0.89
C SER A 567 -8.69 11.77 0.52
N THR A 568 -7.72 11.74 -0.40
CA THR A 568 -7.09 10.47 -0.83
C THR A 568 -5.57 10.63 -1.03
N GLN A 569 -5.14 11.48 -1.96
CA GLN A 569 -3.76 11.46 -2.45
C GLN A 569 -2.72 11.96 -1.43
N ILE A 570 -3.12 12.78 -0.45
CA ILE A 570 -2.24 13.15 0.67
C ILE A 570 -1.93 11.91 1.51
N ASP A 571 -2.97 11.24 2.01
CA ASP A 571 -2.81 10.17 3.01
C ASP A 571 -2.20 8.90 2.39
N GLU A 572 -2.35 8.71 1.08
CA GLU A 572 -1.67 7.68 0.28
C GLU A 572 -0.15 7.87 0.18
N HIS A 573 0.34 9.12 0.18
CA HIS A 573 1.75 9.45 -0.07
C HIS A 573 2.49 10.08 1.13
N ILE A 574 1.78 10.40 2.21
CA ILE A 574 2.38 11.06 3.38
C ILE A 574 3.42 10.15 4.08
N ASP A 575 3.13 8.85 4.15
CA ASP A 575 4.02 7.83 4.71
C ASP A 575 5.29 7.63 3.88
N ASP A 576 5.20 7.76 2.55
CA ASP A 576 6.36 7.69 1.66
C ASP A 576 7.35 8.83 1.97
N ILE A 577 6.82 10.04 2.17
CA ILE A 577 7.62 11.23 2.49
C ILE A 577 8.24 11.09 3.89
N ALA A 578 7.47 10.60 4.87
CA ALA A 578 7.96 10.36 6.23
C ALA A 578 9.03 9.26 6.29
N CYS A 579 8.80 8.13 5.64
CA CYS A 579 9.75 7.01 5.56
C CYS A 579 11.02 7.39 4.78
N LEU A 580 10.91 8.17 3.70
CA LEU A 580 12.07 8.70 2.97
C LEU A 580 12.91 9.64 3.86
N ALA A 581 12.28 10.54 4.61
CA ALA A 581 12.97 11.45 5.52
C ALA A 581 13.73 10.69 6.62
N TYR A 582 13.11 9.65 7.19
CA TYR A 582 13.69 8.74 8.18
C TYR A 582 14.87 7.94 7.61
N ALA A 583 14.69 7.26 6.47
CA ALA A 583 15.73 6.47 5.81
C ALA A 583 16.93 7.35 5.39
N ARG A 584 16.67 8.58 4.91
CA ARG A 584 17.71 9.57 4.62
C ARG A 584 18.43 10.03 5.89
N GLY A 585 17.73 10.13 7.01
CA GLY A 585 18.31 10.38 8.33
C GLY A 585 19.29 9.31 8.76
N MET A 586 18.89 8.03 8.68
CA MET A 586 19.79 6.88 8.93
C MET A 586 21.01 6.94 8.01
N TYR A 587 20.79 7.06 6.69
CA TYR A 587 21.85 7.05 5.67
C TYR A 587 22.96 8.08 5.96
N VAL A 588 22.61 9.29 6.41
CA VAL A 588 23.55 10.38 6.70
C VAL A 588 24.40 10.15 7.96
N THR A 589 23.97 9.25 8.87
CA THR A 589 24.75 8.91 10.09
C THR A 589 25.82 7.86 9.90
N PHE A 590 25.66 6.96 8.93
CA PHE A 590 26.68 5.95 8.63
C PHE A 590 27.96 6.61 8.11
N ALA A 591 29.12 6.06 8.48
CA ALA A 591 30.39 6.54 7.95
C ALA A 591 30.53 6.10 6.47
N PRO A 592 31.11 6.92 5.57
CA PRO A 592 31.36 6.52 4.19
C PRO A 592 32.14 5.20 4.12
N GLY A 593 31.66 4.25 3.32
CA GLY A 593 32.25 2.90 3.23
C GLY A 593 31.88 1.93 4.37
N THR A 594 30.96 2.30 5.29
CA THR A 594 30.32 1.33 6.21
C THR A 594 29.59 0.27 5.39
N GLN A 595 29.72 -1.01 5.73
CA GLN A 595 28.94 -2.08 5.10
C GLN A 595 27.51 -2.05 5.62
N VAL A 596 26.54 -1.90 4.71
CA VAL A 596 25.11 -1.84 5.03
C VAL A 596 24.32 -2.84 4.19
N CYS A 597 23.40 -3.55 4.82
CA CYS A 597 22.51 -4.54 4.20
C CYS A 597 21.10 -3.93 4.04
N TRP A 598 20.40 -4.27 2.97
CA TRP A 598 19.01 -3.86 2.75
C TRP A 598 18.05 -4.75 3.55
N MET A 599 17.26 -4.16 4.44
CA MET A 599 16.29 -4.84 5.30
C MET A 599 14.89 -4.66 4.70
N VAL A 600 14.27 -5.75 4.24
CA VAL A 600 12.88 -5.76 3.74
C VAL A 600 11.93 -5.63 4.92
N ASP A 601 10.88 -4.82 4.79
CA ASP A 601 9.83 -4.67 5.81
C ASP A 601 8.79 -5.80 5.66
N PRO A 602 8.60 -6.67 6.67
CA PRO A 602 7.66 -7.78 6.57
C PRO A 602 6.19 -7.34 6.50
N ASN A 603 5.90 -6.09 6.86
CA ASN A 603 4.57 -5.46 6.76
C ASN A 603 4.46 -4.52 5.54
N GLY A 604 5.53 -4.41 4.74
CA GLY A 604 5.53 -3.63 3.50
C GLY A 604 4.83 -4.35 2.34
N PRO A 605 4.50 -3.65 1.25
CA PRO A 605 4.09 -4.29 0.01
C PRO A 605 5.23 -5.13 -0.57
N ALA A 606 4.92 -6.34 -1.05
CA ALA A 606 5.87 -7.24 -1.69
C ALA A 606 6.60 -6.55 -2.87
N CYS A 607 7.91 -6.74 -2.96
CA CYS A 607 8.77 -5.87 -3.75
C CYS A 607 10.02 -6.63 -4.23
N ALA A 608 10.03 -7.04 -5.49
CA ALA A 608 11.18 -7.68 -6.12
C ALA A 608 12.46 -6.82 -5.99
N ASP A 609 12.37 -5.50 -6.16
CA ASP A 609 13.55 -4.62 -6.05
C ASP A 609 14.16 -4.64 -4.64
N ALA A 610 13.33 -4.75 -3.60
CA ALA A 610 13.78 -4.81 -2.21
C ALA A 610 14.31 -6.19 -1.83
N GLU A 611 13.69 -7.26 -2.35
CA GLU A 611 14.14 -8.64 -2.20
C GLU A 611 15.50 -8.83 -2.88
N ASP A 612 15.68 -8.40 -4.13
CA ASP A 612 16.96 -8.42 -4.85
C ASP A 612 18.05 -7.59 -4.14
N ASN A 613 17.69 -6.41 -3.62
CA ASN A 613 18.63 -5.59 -2.82
C ASN A 613 19.02 -6.25 -1.49
N SER A 614 18.15 -7.07 -0.90
CA SER A 614 18.44 -7.81 0.34
C SER A 614 19.29 -9.05 0.08
N LEU A 615 18.97 -9.80 -0.98
CA LEU A 615 19.74 -10.96 -1.46
C LEU A 615 21.16 -10.60 -1.93
N ALA A 616 21.41 -9.34 -2.29
CA ALA A 616 22.74 -8.80 -2.53
C ALA A 616 23.67 -8.84 -1.30
N GLY A 617 23.09 -8.94 -0.09
CA GLY A 617 23.82 -8.84 1.16
C GLY A 617 24.24 -7.40 1.48
N CYS A 618 25.42 -7.24 2.07
CA CYS A 618 25.91 -5.94 2.50
C CYS A 618 26.76 -5.26 1.42
N VAL A 619 26.43 -4.00 1.15
CA VAL A 619 27.07 -3.11 0.17
C VAL A 619 27.75 -1.97 0.92
N ALA A 620 28.88 -1.47 0.41
CA ALA A 620 29.56 -0.32 0.99
C ALA A 620 28.75 0.97 0.77
N LEU A 621 28.41 1.68 1.86
CA LEU A 621 27.63 2.92 1.84
C LEU A 621 28.20 3.95 0.87
N GLY A 622 27.42 4.28 -0.17
CA GLY A 622 27.79 5.14 -1.29
C GLY A 622 27.84 4.44 -2.64
N ASN A 623 27.91 3.11 -2.66
CA ASN A 623 27.67 2.29 -3.86
C ASN A 623 26.16 2.01 -4.03
N GLU A 624 25.77 1.63 -5.23
CA GLU A 624 24.40 1.20 -5.56
C GLU A 624 24.21 -0.29 -5.25
N PHE A 625 23.02 -0.66 -4.76
CA PHE A 625 22.52 -2.05 -4.73
C PHE A 625 22.14 -2.50 -6.17
N PRO A 626 21.89 -3.80 -6.43
CA PRO A 626 21.70 -4.32 -7.80
C PRO A 626 20.63 -3.61 -8.66
N THR A 627 19.62 -3.02 -8.03
CA THR A 627 18.55 -2.25 -8.70
C THR A 627 18.90 -0.79 -9.00
N GLY A 628 20.15 -0.35 -8.76
CA GLY A 628 20.61 1.03 -8.95
C GLY A 628 20.28 1.97 -7.78
N HIS A 629 19.63 1.48 -6.72
CA HIS A 629 19.30 2.28 -5.55
C HIS A 629 20.47 2.33 -4.55
N ALA A 630 20.87 3.53 -4.11
CA ALA A 630 21.91 3.70 -3.08
C ALA A 630 21.37 3.62 -1.63
N GLN A 631 20.06 3.73 -1.45
CA GLN A 631 19.35 3.60 -0.17
C GLN A 631 17.85 3.33 -0.43
N PRO A 632 17.09 2.82 0.56
CA PRO A 632 15.64 2.92 0.58
C PRO A 632 15.18 4.39 0.51
N LEU A 633 14.04 4.70 -0.11
CA LEU A 633 13.03 3.80 -0.67
C LEU A 633 13.26 3.53 -2.16
N ALA A 634 12.98 2.30 -2.63
CA ALA A 634 13.05 1.96 -4.06
C ALA A 634 11.89 2.58 -4.87
N HIS A 635 10.66 2.46 -4.36
CA HIS A 635 9.45 2.99 -5.01
C HIS A 635 8.46 3.57 -4.00
N ALA A 636 7.40 4.23 -4.50
CA ALA A 636 6.28 4.68 -3.68
C ALA A 636 5.58 3.49 -3.00
N GLY A 637 5.24 3.60 -1.71
CA GLY A 637 4.76 2.48 -0.88
C GLY A 637 5.84 1.58 -0.30
N CYS A 638 7.11 1.63 -0.74
CA CYS A 638 8.19 0.84 -0.14
C CYS A 638 8.44 1.26 1.32
N ARG A 639 8.72 0.31 2.22
CA ARG A 639 8.97 0.57 3.66
C ARG A 639 10.31 0.02 4.16
N CYS A 640 11.24 -0.30 3.27
CA CYS A 640 12.52 -0.94 3.66
C CYS A 640 13.46 -0.02 4.47
N LEU A 641 14.41 -0.62 5.20
CA LEU A 641 15.43 0.07 6.01
C LEU A 641 16.85 -0.40 5.65
N LEU A 642 17.87 0.29 6.18
CA LEU A 642 19.27 -0.13 6.11
C LEU A 642 19.74 -0.63 7.48
N ALA A 643 20.26 -1.86 7.53
CA ALA A 643 21.02 -2.37 8.66
C ALA A 643 22.52 -2.07 8.46
N PRO A 644 23.29 -1.71 9.51
CA PRO A 644 24.73 -2.00 9.49
C PRO A 644 24.95 -3.52 9.41
N MET A 645 26.07 -3.94 8.83
CA MET A 645 26.45 -5.37 8.80
C MET A 645 26.54 -5.94 10.22
N PRO A 646 25.85 -7.05 10.54
CA PRO A 646 25.91 -7.66 11.88
C PRO A 646 27.30 -8.24 12.17
N ASN A 647 27.84 -7.97 13.37
CA ASN A 647 29.16 -8.41 13.83
C ASN A 647 29.21 -9.91 14.18
#